data_AF-A0A7Z9BRJ0-F1
#
_entry.id   AF-A0A7Z9BRJ0-F1
#
_cell.length_a   1.000
_cell.length_b   1.000
_cell.length_c   1.000
_cell.angle_alpha   90.00
_cell.angle_beta   90.00
_cell.angle_gamma   90.00
#
_symmetry.space_group_name_H-M   'P 1'
#
loop_
_entity.id
_entity.type
_entity.pdbx_description
1 polymer ?
#
loop_
_entity_poly.entity_id
_entity_poly.type
_entity_poly.pdbx_seq_one_letter_code
_entity_poly.pdbx_strand_id
1 'polypeptide(L)'
;MEPPTPAILQAENDTVSGFQNSLLEIPSSTITSNDTGVGLLSVTGITQPPNGRTSLNQNIGVISYTPDENFSGFDTFEYQIRDDNGATGTATVTVDVVSVNERPILDLSSSQLGRNYTTVFIEGTTPVAITGSVSIIDADDTDLTSATITLTNIPDGEVEGLSIQGTLPSGITAGTYDPETGIILLTGTAPISSYEAALSQVVYSNISQNPNTENRVIDVVVADNNSDSNIAISTITVDAVNDPPVNTVPESQTANGSQPIVFSQADNNQILISDPDVDGNPVQVNLTASTGTLTLGTIQDNVEISGDGTTLVTLVGRLENINTALDGLTFAPPSSFDTSATIQIVTTDNGNTGSGGPQTTSSTISINQPNQPPTLDLDGTQAGNNTEASFEQGQPAVAIATGTNILITDADNTTIESATVTLTNALNGSAESLAVNGVLPMGITASSYNSTTGILTLTGNASLAAYQTAIGQVVYNNTANPPNTTTRTVQVQVNDGTDNSNTAASTITVSALNQPPVAVTDGPIFTNNSIQFPISPLANDTDPDGDVLTLTSVDNPPVAQGLVTQSGSLVQYTRLGNNTGVDSFNYSISDGQGGTATGQINIELLPVADNNPNSVTGGNFGDNLNGLGGNDTLIGLGGNDSLRGNDGNDSLSGGSGTDLLQGGIGEDTLQGDLTPDTMTGNAGSDQFRYTSADDGGGSGFNASSNTEIKSLIGGNLYDTITDFEGLGAAIGDKINFATTVIQSFANIATTVQTNITGDVIPGTSPGLFAFNDGTSTYLIYDGNGDNTTGNDSRILAKLDNVNGVTTLDVNDFAGIAGLNLPPVVQGNTTVNITEDVITNLGISSPVDPNNDPLIITVNNIPDSSKGIIRITGQTNSIIIGQTLTSAEISQLEFVPQPNINGAAGVFLYSVSDSENPTVSQTVTVNITAVNDLPVAVNDGPIFTNNSIQFSISPLDNDSDLDGDVLTLTSVDNLSTAQGLVTQSGSLVQYTRLPGTEPVDSFNYIISDGKGGTATANITINLLPVADNNPNSVTGGSLSDNLNGLVGNDTLVGLEGNDTLRGNEGNDSLSGGSGNDTLDGGAGQDNLFGGLGRDSLTGSLGETDLFIYSDALDGGGIGFNAVGTAISSQIGSGLYDSINNFEVLGQIGGDQISISTSLIADVANILTTVQTNVSTNVLPGNNPSLFAFDNGQNTYLIYDANGDNTSGNDSQILAKLEGVTGVTTLNSDDIILF
;
A
#
# COMPACT_ATOMS: atom_id res chain seq x y z
N MET A 1 72.85 -4.12 113.99
CA MET A 1 73.69 -3.85 112.80
C MET A 1 73.95 -5.18 112.12
N GLU A 2 73.05 -5.55 111.22
CA GLU A 2 73.36 -6.43 110.09
C GLU A 2 73.94 -5.52 108.99
N PRO A 3 74.98 -5.92 108.24
CA PRO A 3 75.40 -5.18 107.07
C PRO A 3 74.35 -5.37 105.95
N PRO A 4 74.05 -4.35 105.13
CA PRO A 4 73.22 -4.53 103.95
C PRO A 4 73.88 -5.51 102.97
N THR A 5 73.08 -6.42 102.43
CA THR A 5 73.41 -7.32 101.32
C THR A 5 73.89 -6.49 100.11
N PRO A 6 74.97 -6.88 99.38
CA PRO A 6 75.34 -6.22 98.14
C PRO A 6 74.19 -6.38 97.13
N ALA A 7 73.78 -5.28 96.47
CA ALA A 7 72.87 -5.37 95.34
C ALA A 7 73.54 -6.18 94.23
N ILE A 8 72.84 -7.20 93.72
CA ILE A 8 73.29 -8.06 92.62
C ILE A 8 72.85 -7.37 91.33
N LEU A 9 73.78 -7.21 90.38
CA LEU A 9 73.45 -6.66 89.07
C LEU A 9 72.55 -7.64 88.29
N GLN A 10 71.44 -7.16 87.76
CA GLN A 10 70.49 -7.89 86.91
C GLN A 10 70.29 -7.14 85.60
N ALA A 11 70.58 -7.81 84.48
CA ALA A 11 70.28 -7.34 83.14
C ALA A 11 68.95 -7.95 82.68
N GLU A 12 68.07 -7.15 82.07
CA GLU A 12 66.75 -7.55 81.58
C GLU A 12 66.65 -7.42 80.06
N ASN A 13 65.79 -8.21 79.42
CA ASN A 13 65.66 -8.21 77.96
C ASN A 13 64.94 -6.94 77.46
N ASP A 14 65.30 -6.51 76.26
CA ASP A 14 64.78 -5.29 75.63
C ASP A 14 64.16 -5.56 74.27
N THR A 15 63.36 -4.60 73.80
CA THR A 15 62.79 -4.61 72.44
C THR A 15 62.90 -3.23 71.83
N VAL A 16 63.36 -3.17 70.58
CA VAL A 16 63.46 -1.95 69.77
C VAL A 16 62.94 -2.23 68.36
N SER A 17 62.54 -1.19 67.63
CA SER A 17 62.07 -1.33 66.24
C SER A 17 62.91 -0.48 65.31
N GLY A 18 63.14 -0.98 64.09
CA GLY A 18 63.84 -0.31 63.01
C GLY A 18 63.18 -0.59 61.67
N PHE A 19 63.68 0.04 60.61
CA PHE A 19 63.20 -0.19 59.24
C PHE A 19 64.20 -1.05 58.46
N GLN A 20 63.68 -1.87 57.55
CA GLN A 20 64.45 -2.63 56.57
C GLN A 20 65.44 -1.72 55.83
N ASN A 21 66.60 -2.25 55.47
CA ASN A 21 67.66 -1.54 54.74
C ASN A 21 68.19 -0.25 55.42
N SER A 22 67.85 -0.02 56.69
CA SER A 22 68.20 1.20 57.43
C SER A 22 69.03 0.92 58.68
N LEU A 23 70.00 1.79 58.96
CA LEU A 23 70.78 1.75 60.20
C LEU A 23 69.92 2.21 61.39
N LEU A 24 69.82 1.38 62.43
CA LEU A 24 69.21 1.72 63.72
C LEU A 24 70.29 2.01 64.76
N GLU A 25 70.28 3.21 65.34
CA GLU A 25 71.14 3.55 66.49
C GLU A 25 70.36 3.40 67.80
N ILE A 26 70.86 2.53 68.69
CA ILE A 26 70.28 2.18 69.98
C ILE A 26 71.17 2.76 71.08
N PRO A 27 70.76 3.86 71.74
CA PRO A 27 71.47 4.38 72.89
C PRO A 27 71.54 3.33 74.00
N SER A 28 72.70 3.17 74.63
CA SER A 28 72.88 2.26 75.77
C SER A 28 71.92 2.57 76.93
N SER A 29 71.54 3.83 77.11
CA SER A 29 70.51 4.23 78.09
C SER A 29 69.13 3.62 77.81
N THR A 30 68.83 3.28 76.55
CA THR A 30 67.55 2.67 76.17
C THR A 30 67.46 1.25 76.70
N ILE A 31 68.51 0.46 76.49
CA ILE A 31 68.57 -0.96 76.90
C ILE A 31 69.00 -1.16 78.34
N THR A 32 69.56 -0.14 79.01
CA THR A 32 69.93 -0.24 80.43
C THR A 32 68.90 0.38 81.38
N SER A 33 67.74 0.77 80.85
CA SER A 33 66.73 1.53 81.60
C SER A 33 65.90 0.67 82.57
N ASN A 34 65.72 -0.61 82.25
CA ASN A 34 65.10 -1.68 83.03
C ASN A 34 66.12 -2.48 83.86
N ASP A 35 67.42 -2.30 83.62
CA ASP A 35 68.48 -2.99 84.35
C ASP A 35 68.71 -2.43 85.77
N THR A 36 69.17 -3.28 86.69
CA THR A 36 69.50 -2.88 88.07
C THR A 36 70.95 -3.20 88.44
N GLY A 37 71.63 -2.30 89.15
CA GLY A 37 73.00 -2.48 89.63
C GLY A 37 73.50 -1.32 90.52
N VAL A 38 74.78 -1.32 90.91
CA VAL A 38 75.35 -0.29 91.80
C VAL A 38 76.13 0.76 91.01
N GLY A 39 75.62 2.00 90.97
CA GLY A 39 76.26 3.10 90.24
C GLY A 39 75.78 3.21 88.80
N LEU A 40 76.57 3.83 87.92
CA LEU A 40 76.24 3.95 86.49
C LEU A 40 76.46 2.60 85.79
N LEU A 41 75.49 2.18 84.97
CA LEU A 41 75.62 0.98 84.15
C LEU A 41 76.28 1.33 82.82
N SER A 42 77.26 0.52 82.41
CA SER A 42 77.96 0.68 81.13
C SER A 42 77.86 -0.60 80.31
N VAL A 43 77.52 -0.48 79.02
CA VAL A 43 77.51 -1.64 78.11
C VAL A 43 78.95 -1.96 77.71
N THR A 44 79.40 -3.18 78.00
CA THR A 44 80.79 -3.63 77.80
C THR A 44 80.97 -4.64 76.67
N GLY A 45 79.89 -5.24 76.16
CA GLY A 45 79.97 -6.22 75.07
C GLY A 45 78.63 -6.44 74.37
N ILE A 46 78.68 -6.88 73.12
CA ILE A 46 77.53 -7.23 72.28
C ILE A 46 77.87 -8.44 71.37
N THR A 47 76.87 -9.23 70.99
CA THR A 47 77.00 -10.29 69.97
C THR A 47 76.47 -9.83 68.61
N GLN A 48 76.83 -10.56 67.54
CA GLN A 48 76.20 -10.37 66.23
C GLN A 48 74.86 -11.12 66.18
N PRO A 49 73.83 -10.52 65.56
CA PRO A 49 72.55 -11.17 65.33
C PRO A 49 72.56 -12.06 64.05
N PRO A 50 71.59 -12.98 63.88
CA PRO A 50 71.49 -13.83 62.69
C PRO A 50 71.21 -13.13 61.35
N ASN A 51 70.41 -12.06 61.33
CA ASN A 51 69.96 -11.40 60.08
C ASN A 51 70.35 -9.91 60.05
N GLY A 52 71.54 -9.59 60.56
CA GLY A 52 72.06 -8.24 60.59
C GLY A 52 73.44 -8.14 61.22
N ARG A 53 73.90 -6.92 61.45
CA ARG A 53 75.21 -6.61 62.02
C ARG A 53 75.10 -5.57 63.12
N THR A 54 75.79 -5.80 64.22
CA THR A 54 75.84 -4.88 65.37
C THR A 54 77.24 -4.35 65.62
N SER A 55 77.36 -3.11 66.10
CA SER A 55 78.63 -2.55 66.60
C SER A 55 78.40 -1.63 67.80
N LEU A 56 79.31 -1.62 68.77
CA LEU A 56 79.21 -0.82 69.99
C LEU A 56 80.25 0.29 69.99
N ASN A 57 79.80 1.54 70.03
CA ASN A 57 80.66 2.70 70.25
C ASN A 57 80.70 3.06 71.74
N GLN A 58 81.72 2.54 72.44
CA GLN A 58 81.87 2.71 73.89
C GLN A 58 82.16 4.17 74.31
N ASN A 59 82.60 5.05 73.41
CA ASN A 59 82.94 6.44 73.75
C ASN A 59 81.69 7.32 73.96
N ILE A 60 80.59 6.98 73.30
CA ILE A 60 79.33 7.72 73.34
C ILE A 60 78.14 6.87 73.82
N GLY A 61 78.37 5.57 74.05
CA GLY A 61 77.35 4.65 74.60
C GLY A 61 76.20 4.38 73.63
N VAL A 62 76.50 4.07 72.36
CA VAL A 62 75.50 3.76 71.32
C VAL A 62 75.86 2.44 70.65
N ILE A 63 74.85 1.59 70.43
CA ILE A 63 74.92 0.38 69.62
C ILE A 63 74.29 0.68 68.26
N SER A 64 75.00 0.38 67.18
CA SER A 64 74.50 0.48 65.82
C SER A 64 74.08 -0.91 65.34
N TYR A 65 72.82 -1.10 64.93
CA TYR A 65 72.28 -2.30 64.30
C TYR A 65 71.93 -2.00 62.83
N THR A 66 72.42 -2.80 61.90
CA THR A 66 72.05 -2.74 60.48
C THR A 66 71.51 -4.10 60.07
N PRO A 67 70.23 -4.23 59.66
CA PRO A 67 69.69 -5.49 59.15
C PRO A 67 70.40 -5.91 57.86
N ASP A 68 70.39 -7.21 57.54
CA ASP A 68 70.80 -7.70 56.23
C ASP A 68 69.88 -7.14 55.13
N GLU A 69 70.40 -7.02 53.91
CA GLU A 69 69.66 -6.48 52.76
C GLU A 69 68.34 -7.23 52.57
N ASN A 70 67.24 -6.48 52.50
CA ASN A 70 65.87 -6.94 52.34
C ASN A 70 65.34 -7.83 53.46
N PHE A 71 66.00 -7.90 54.62
CA PHE A 71 65.44 -8.59 55.78
C PHE A 71 64.34 -7.77 56.47
N SER A 72 63.17 -8.38 56.66
CA SER A 72 62.08 -7.89 57.51
C SER A 72 61.64 -8.98 58.48
N GLY A 73 61.19 -8.58 59.68
CA GLY A 73 60.86 -9.48 60.79
C GLY A 73 61.77 -9.32 62.01
N PHE A 74 61.69 -10.27 62.94
CA PHE A 74 62.42 -10.18 64.21
C PHE A 74 63.85 -10.70 64.12
N ASP A 75 64.79 -9.93 64.66
CA ASP A 75 66.19 -10.29 64.84
C ASP A 75 66.64 -10.12 66.30
N THR A 76 67.70 -10.80 66.74
CA THR A 76 68.09 -10.77 68.17
C THR A 76 69.59 -10.77 68.39
N PHE A 77 70.07 -9.99 69.36
CA PHE A 77 71.46 -10.04 69.84
C PHE A 77 71.56 -9.88 71.36
N GLU A 78 72.62 -10.39 71.98
CA GLU A 78 72.89 -10.24 73.41
C GLU A 78 73.79 -9.04 73.68
N TYR A 79 73.57 -8.35 74.80
CA TYR A 79 74.44 -7.29 75.32
C TYR A 79 74.86 -7.60 76.76
N GLN A 80 76.04 -7.09 77.14
CA GLN A 80 76.59 -7.24 78.48
C GLN A 80 76.78 -5.87 79.14
N ILE A 81 76.29 -5.69 80.36
CA ILE A 81 76.48 -4.49 81.17
C ILE A 81 77.45 -4.72 82.33
N ARG A 82 78.08 -3.64 82.80
CA ARG A 82 78.97 -3.61 83.97
C ARG A 82 78.68 -2.42 84.86
N ASP A 83 78.63 -2.65 86.18
CA ASP A 83 78.46 -1.60 87.19
C ASP A 83 79.81 -1.01 87.68
N ASP A 84 79.74 0.05 88.50
CA ASP A 84 80.92 0.76 89.03
C ASP A 84 81.78 -0.12 89.98
N ASN A 85 81.22 -1.21 90.52
CA ASN A 85 81.93 -2.20 91.32
C ASN A 85 82.53 -3.33 90.48
N GLY A 86 82.26 -3.34 89.17
CA GLY A 86 82.77 -4.27 88.20
C GLY A 86 81.99 -5.58 88.04
N ALA A 87 80.78 -5.69 88.61
CA ALA A 87 79.88 -6.82 88.37
C ALA A 87 79.31 -6.74 86.95
N THR A 88 79.10 -7.89 86.29
CA THR A 88 78.61 -7.96 84.90
C THR A 88 77.36 -8.83 84.75
N GLY A 89 76.47 -8.46 83.83
CA GLY A 89 75.24 -9.19 83.52
C GLY A 89 74.95 -9.14 82.03
N THR A 90 74.19 -10.11 81.52
CA THR A 90 73.88 -10.27 80.09
C THR A 90 72.39 -10.40 79.88
N ALA A 91 71.87 -9.73 78.86
CA ALA A 91 70.48 -9.85 78.41
C ALA A 91 70.38 -9.74 76.88
N THR A 92 69.18 -9.96 76.33
CA THR A 92 68.92 -9.97 74.89
C THR A 92 68.13 -8.74 74.45
N VAL A 93 68.53 -8.13 73.35
CA VAL A 93 67.74 -7.16 72.60
C VAL A 93 67.05 -7.88 71.44
N THR A 94 65.73 -7.75 71.34
CA THR A 94 64.95 -8.11 70.16
C THR A 94 64.74 -6.88 69.29
N VAL A 95 65.10 -6.96 68.01
CA VAL A 95 64.88 -5.90 67.02
C VAL A 95 63.73 -6.33 66.11
N ASP A 96 62.66 -5.55 66.07
CA ASP A 96 61.56 -5.70 65.11
C ASP A 96 61.87 -4.85 63.86
N VAL A 97 62.22 -5.49 62.75
CA VAL A 97 62.55 -4.82 61.49
C VAL A 97 61.30 -4.76 60.61
N VAL A 98 60.74 -3.56 60.49
CA VAL A 98 59.53 -3.29 59.70
C VAL A 98 59.92 -3.13 58.22
N SER A 99 59.17 -3.77 57.31
CA SER A 99 59.37 -3.64 55.85
C SER A 99 59.15 -2.20 55.37
N VAL A 100 59.83 -1.83 54.27
CA VAL A 100 59.65 -0.54 53.58
C VAL A 100 59.30 -0.83 52.13
N ASN A 101 58.23 -0.20 51.63
CA ASN A 101 57.78 -0.34 50.25
C ASN A 101 58.88 0.02 49.25
N GLU A 102 59.27 -0.91 48.36
CA GLU A 102 60.00 -0.57 47.15
C GLU A 102 59.00 -0.30 46.00
N ARG A 103 59.44 0.26 44.87
CA ARG A 103 58.52 0.52 43.74
C ARG A 103 58.65 -0.59 42.69
N PRO A 104 57.59 -0.92 41.94
CA PRO A 104 57.71 -1.86 40.84
C PRO A 104 58.64 -1.32 39.75
N ILE A 105 59.32 -2.20 39.02
CA ILE A 105 60.13 -1.87 37.84
C ILE A 105 59.50 -2.54 36.62
N LEU A 106 59.20 -1.74 35.59
CA LEU A 106 58.52 -2.16 34.36
C LEU A 106 59.45 -2.06 33.14
N ASP A 107 59.46 -3.12 32.32
CA ASP A 107 60.09 -3.16 30.99
C ASP A 107 59.13 -3.79 29.95
N LEU A 108 59.07 -3.21 28.75
CA LEU A 108 58.20 -3.66 27.64
C LEU A 108 58.98 -4.44 26.56
N SER A 109 60.31 -4.60 26.72
CA SER A 109 61.19 -5.26 25.74
C SER A 109 62.14 -6.29 26.38
N SER A 110 62.63 -7.25 25.61
CA SER A 110 63.58 -8.29 26.07
C SER A 110 65.05 -7.88 25.97
N SER A 111 65.33 -6.63 25.58
CA SER A 111 66.68 -6.24 25.12
C SER A 111 67.55 -5.56 26.19
N GLN A 112 66.97 -4.84 27.16
CA GLN A 112 67.66 -4.28 28.34
C GLN A 112 66.65 -3.53 29.25
N LEU A 113 66.77 -3.71 30.57
CA LEU A 113 65.97 -3.03 31.60
C LEU A 113 65.87 -1.52 31.35
N GLY A 114 64.64 -1.03 31.21
CA GLY A 114 64.32 0.41 31.12
C GLY A 114 64.45 1.04 29.74
N ARG A 115 64.24 0.29 28.64
CA ARG A 115 64.14 0.87 27.28
C ARG A 115 62.85 0.55 26.55
N ASN A 116 62.45 1.55 25.77
CA ASN A 116 61.21 1.67 25.02
C ASN A 116 60.98 0.54 23.99
N TYR A 117 59.70 0.16 23.76
CA TYR A 117 59.29 -0.71 22.65
C TYR A 117 59.02 0.11 21.39
N THR A 118 59.24 -0.46 20.20
CA THR A 118 58.92 0.21 18.92
C THR A 118 58.34 -0.80 17.94
N THR A 119 57.22 -0.45 17.31
CA THR A 119 56.58 -1.23 16.25
C THR A 119 56.01 -0.31 15.17
N VAL A 120 55.58 -0.90 14.05
CA VAL A 120 55.02 -0.20 12.89
C VAL A 120 53.54 -0.55 12.76
N PHE A 121 52.68 0.46 12.69
CA PHE A 121 51.31 0.32 12.21
C PHE A 121 51.28 0.65 10.72
N ILE A 122 50.73 -0.25 9.90
CA ILE A 122 50.53 -0.02 8.47
C ILE A 122 49.05 0.26 8.25
N GLU A 123 48.75 1.30 7.50
CA GLU A 123 47.37 1.65 7.12
C GLU A 123 46.60 0.46 6.54
N GLY A 124 45.33 0.33 6.91
CA GLY A 124 44.43 -0.75 6.47
C GLY A 124 44.75 -2.14 7.06
N THR A 125 45.67 -2.23 8.03
CA THR A 125 46.01 -3.50 8.70
C THR A 125 45.38 -3.64 10.09
N THR A 126 45.44 -4.85 10.65
CA THR A 126 44.91 -5.14 11.99
C THR A 126 45.68 -4.37 13.09
N PRO A 127 45.06 -4.14 14.26
CA PRO A 127 45.72 -3.48 15.39
C PRO A 127 47.07 -4.11 15.76
N VAL A 128 48.02 -3.29 16.21
CA VAL A 128 49.39 -3.72 16.56
C VAL A 128 49.61 -3.70 18.07
N ALA A 129 50.29 -4.72 18.59
CA ALA A 129 50.62 -4.79 20.01
C ALA A 129 51.53 -3.63 20.43
N ILE A 130 51.26 -3.04 21.59
CA ILE A 130 52.07 -1.94 22.13
C ILE A 130 53.26 -2.45 22.96
N THR A 131 53.40 -3.76 23.12
CA THR A 131 54.47 -4.40 23.87
C THR A 131 55.08 -5.56 23.07
N GLY A 132 56.34 -5.90 23.34
CA GLY A 132 56.97 -7.09 22.78
C GLY A 132 56.98 -8.24 23.79
N SER A 133 57.71 -8.04 24.88
CA SER A 133 57.75 -8.95 26.02
C SER A 133 57.75 -8.11 27.29
N VAL A 134 56.71 -8.27 28.11
CA VAL A 134 56.54 -7.50 29.35
C VAL A 134 57.32 -8.20 30.48
N SER A 135 58.08 -7.43 31.24
CA SER A 135 58.73 -7.88 32.48
C SER A 135 58.48 -6.87 33.59
N ILE A 136 57.93 -7.35 34.69
CA ILE A 136 57.67 -6.56 35.89
C ILE A 136 58.40 -7.23 37.05
N ILE A 137 59.14 -6.43 37.83
CA ILE A 137 59.84 -6.89 39.02
C ILE A 137 59.47 -5.97 40.18
N ASP A 138 58.99 -6.58 41.26
CA ASP A 138 58.76 -5.94 42.55
C ASP A 138 59.43 -6.78 43.64
N ALA A 139 60.13 -6.12 44.56
CA ALA A 139 61.01 -6.78 45.52
C ALA A 139 60.27 -7.22 46.80
N ASP A 140 59.16 -6.57 47.12
CA ASP A 140 58.44 -6.74 48.37
C ASP A 140 56.93 -6.97 48.20
N ASP A 141 56.35 -6.61 47.05
CA ASP A 141 54.98 -6.99 46.69
C ASP A 141 54.94 -8.06 45.58
N THR A 142 54.04 -9.03 45.70
CA THR A 142 53.81 -10.05 44.65
C THR A 142 52.62 -9.73 43.75
N ASP A 143 51.82 -8.73 44.14
CA ASP A 143 50.58 -8.33 43.49
C ASP A 143 50.63 -6.83 43.14
N LEU A 144 50.07 -6.48 41.99
CA LEU A 144 49.86 -5.09 41.56
C LEU A 144 48.38 -4.74 41.64
N THR A 145 48.07 -3.45 41.60
CA THR A 145 46.69 -2.95 41.76
C THR A 145 46.15 -2.16 40.59
N SER A 146 47.04 -1.59 39.77
CA SER A 146 46.64 -0.94 38.54
C SER A 146 47.77 -0.87 37.51
N ALA A 147 47.37 -0.64 36.26
CA ALA A 147 48.26 -0.19 35.19
C ALA A 147 47.59 0.94 34.41
N THR A 148 48.29 2.06 34.25
CA THR A 148 47.85 3.19 33.43
C THR A 148 48.62 3.17 32.12
N ILE A 149 47.89 3.13 31.00
CA ILE A 149 48.45 3.18 29.65
C ILE A 149 47.90 4.43 28.96
N THR A 150 48.78 5.32 28.53
CA THR A 150 48.41 6.65 27.99
C THR A 150 48.98 6.84 26.60
N LEU A 151 48.13 6.96 25.58
CA LEU A 151 48.49 7.47 24.26
C LEU A 151 48.66 8.99 24.35
N THR A 152 49.90 9.46 24.37
CA THR A 152 50.24 10.85 24.72
C THR A 152 50.03 11.85 23.58
N ASN A 153 49.92 11.38 22.34
CA ASN A 153 49.63 12.19 21.17
C ASN A 153 48.65 11.47 20.24
N ILE A 154 47.58 12.17 19.86
CA ILE A 154 46.44 11.65 19.10
C ILE A 154 46.17 12.57 17.88
N PRO A 155 47.12 12.69 16.93
CA PRO A 155 46.99 13.64 15.81
C PRO A 155 45.86 13.32 14.83
N ASP A 156 45.32 12.09 14.81
CA ASP A 156 44.15 11.71 14.02
C ASP A 156 42.83 11.77 14.82
N GLY A 157 42.86 12.16 16.09
CA GLY A 157 41.65 12.27 16.92
C GLY A 157 40.98 10.93 17.22
N GLU A 158 39.65 10.87 17.17
CA GLU A 158 38.87 9.70 17.62
C GLU A 158 39.00 8.46 16.71
N VAL A 159 39.57 8.59 15.51
CA VAL A 159 39.81 7.45 14.61
C VAL A 159 41.07 6.65 14.96
N GLU A 160 41.80 7.03 16.01
CA GLU A 160 42.90 6.25 16.57
C GLU A 160 42.74 6.04 18.08
N GLY A 161 43.26 4.92 18.59
CA GLY A 161 43.12 4.62 20.00
C GLY A 161 43.74 3.32 20.46
N LEU A 162 43.60 3.06 21.76
CA LEU A 162 44.06 1.85 22.43
C LEU A 162 42.88 0.93 22.74
N SER A 163 43.08 -0.37 22.65
CA SER A 163 42.07 -1.35 23.03
C SER A 163 42.72 -2.62 23.61
N ILE A 164 41.90 -3.45 24.23
CA ILE A 164 42.29 -4.76 24.75
C ILE A 164 41.88 -5.83 23.74
N GLN A 165 42.83 -6.60 23.24
CA GLN A 165 42.60 -7.74 22.37
C GLN A 165 42.66 -9.02 23.19
N GLY A 166 41.57 -9.78 23.28
CA GLY A 166 41.50 -11.04 24.03
C GLY A 166 40.98 -10.88 25.46
N THR A 167 41.00 -11.98 26.22
CA THR A 167 40.48 -11.99 27.59
C THR A 167 41.53 -11.55 28.60
N LEU A 168 41.14 -10.67 29.52
CA LEU A 168 42.00 -10.28 30.63
C LEU A 168 42.07 -11.40 31.67
N PRO A 169 43.23 -11.58 32.33
CA PRO A 169 43.34 -12.49 33.46
C PRO A 169 42.36 -12.16 34.59
N SER A 170 41.87 -13.20 35.28
CA SER A 170 40.93 -13.05 36.39
C SER A 170 41.46 -12.12 37.49
N GLY A 171 40.65 -11.14 37.90
CA GLY A 171 41.02 -10.17 38.93
C GLY A 171 41.56 -8.83 38.38
N ILE A 172 41.66 -8.69 37.06
CA ILE A 172 41.99 -7.43 36.39
C ILE A 172 40.79 -7.02 35.50
N THR A 173 40.34 -5.78 35.64
CA THR A 173 39.33 -5.15 34.78
C THR A 173 39.98 -3.99 34.01
N ALA A 174 39.56 -3.78 32.76
CA ALA A 174 39.92 -2.59 32.00
C ALA A 174 38.80 -1.56 32.04
N GLY A 175 39.15 -0.29 32.22
CA GLY A 175 38.27 0.82 31.87
C GLY A 175 38.17 0.99 30.36
N THR A 176 37.16 1.75 29.93
CA THR A 176 37.04 2.20 28.53
C THR A 176 38.17 3.15 28.17
N TYR A 177 38.70 3.03 26.96
CA TYR A 177 39.64 4.02 26.43
C TYR A 177 38.94 5.38 26.33
N ASP A 178 39.56 6.41 26.90
CA ASP A 178 39.09 7.78 26.83
C ASP A 178 39.89 8.54 25.75
N PRO A 179 39.28 8.92 24.62
CA PRO A 179 39.98 9.61 23.53
C PRO A 179 40.36 11.06 23.86
N GLU A 180 39.74 11.71 24.85
CA GLU A 180 40.13 13.06 25.26
C GLU A 180 41.42 13.04 26.09
N THR A 181 41.59 12.02 26.93
CA THR A 181 42.78 11.89 27.80
C THR A 181 43.84 10.93 27.26
N GLY A 182 43.48 10.07 26.29
CA GLY A 182 44.34 9.03 25.71
C GLY A 182 44.56 7.83 26.63
N ILE A 183 43.77 7.68 27.69
CA ILE A 183 44.06 6.73 28.78
C ILE A 183 43.20 5.46 28.65
N ILE A 184 43.84 4.31 28.83
CA ILE A 184 43.19 3.08 29.28
C ILE A 184 43.77 2.66 30.63
N LEU A 185 42.88 2.43 31.60
CA LEU A 185 43.25 2.09 32.98
C LEU A 185 42.89 0.62 33.25
N LEU A 186 43.87 -0.19 33.63
CA LEU A 186 43.66 -1.52 34.18
C LEU A 186 43.62 -1.42 35.71
N THR A 187 42.64 -2.04 36.35
CA THR A 187 42.46 -2.03 37.80
C THR A 187 42.21 -3.43 38.35
N GLY A 188 42.63 -3.66 39.60
CA GLY A 188 42.34 -4.88 40.35
C GLY A 188 43.60 -5.49 40.95
N THR A 189 43.49 -6.02 42.18
CA THR A 189 44.64 -6.63 42.86
C THR A 189 44.89 -8.03 42.30
N ALA A 190 45.99 -8.21 41.57
CA ALA A 190 46.34 -9.47 40.93
C ALA A 190 47.86 -9.68 40.89
N PRO A 191 48.34 -10.94 40.79
CA PRO A 191 49.77 -11.23 40.71
C PRO A 191 50.45 -10.54 39.54
N ILE A 192 51.74 -10.23 39.72
CA ILE A 192 52.60 -9.62 38.68
C ILE A 192 52.44 -10.29 37.30
N SER A 193 52.44 -11.63 37.26
CA SER A 193 52.30 -12.39 36.00
C SER A 193 50.95 -12.18 35.29
N SER A 194 49.90 -11.81 36.02
CA SER A 194 48.59 -11.46 35.44
C SER A 194 48.65 -10.07 34.79
N TYR A 195 49.34 -9.12 35.38
CA TYR A 195 49.57 -7.81 34.77
C TYR A 195 50.51 -7.87 33.56
N GLU A 196 51.53 -8.73 33.59
CA GLU A 196 52.36 -9.00 32.40
C GLU A 196 51.52 -9.57 31.24
N ALA A 197 50.61 -10.51 31.54
CA ALA A 197 49.68 -11.05 30.54
C ALA A 197 48.65 -10.00 30.07
N ALA A 198 48.09 -9.19 30.96
CA ALA A 198 47.13 -8.14 30.61
C ALA A 198 47.74 -7.07 29.72
N LEU A 199 48.94 -6.57 30.04
CA LEU A 199 49.65 -5.59 29.21
C LEU A 199 50.03 -6.12 27.83
N SER A 200 50.21 -7.44 27.69
CA SER A 200 50.44 -8.07 26.39
C SER A 200 49.22 -8.09 25.46
N GLN A 201 48.02 -7.87 26.01
CA GLN A 201 46.77 -7.80 25.26
C GLN A 201 46.45 -6.38 24.75
N VAL A 202 47.20 -5.35 25.17
CA VAL A 202 46.93 -3.97 24.76
C VAL A 202 47.46 -3.73 23.35
N VAL A 203 46.59 -3.23 22.47
CA VAL A 203 46.89 -2.93 21.06
C VAL A 203 46.58 -1.48 20.72
N TYR A 204 47.26 -0.96 19.70
CA TYR A 204 46.99 0.32 19.07
C TYR A 204 46.35 0.09 17.70
N SER A 205 45.37 0.91 17.34
CA SER A 205 44.70 0.91 16.04
C SER A 205 44.43 2.31 15.53
N ASN A 206 44.37 2.46 14.20
CA ASN A 206 43.95 3.68 13.52
C ASN A 206 43.13 3.30 12.27
N ILE A 207 41.94 3.86 12.12
CA ILE A 207 41.01 3.55 11.02
C ILE A 207 40.97 4.63 9.92
N SER A 208 41.80 5.67 10.03
CA SER A 208 41.93 6.69 8.98
C SER A 208 42.43 6.07 7.67
N GLN A 209 41.83 6.51 6.54
CA GLN A 209 42.31 6.26 5.16
C GLN A 209 43.38 7.29 4.72
N ASN A 210 43.81 8.16 5.62
CA ASN A 210 44.99 8.99 5.43
C ASN A 210 45.57 9.28 6.82
N PRO A 211 46.16 8.26 7.48
CA PRO A 211 46.59 8.40 8.85
C PRO A 211 47.81 9.33 8.92
N ASN A 212 47.81 10.22 9.92
CA ASN A 212 48.94 11.09 10.16
C ASN A 212 50.21 10.27 10.43
N THR A 213 51.29 10.61 9.73
CA THR A 213 52.56 9.87 9.78
C THR A 213 53.47 10.21 10.98
N GLU A 214 53.02 11.09 11.89
CA GLU A 214 53.72 11.34 13.15
C GLU A 214 53.75 10.08 14.03
N ASN A 215 54.86 9.84 14.74
CA ASN A 215 54.95 8.67 15.62
C ASN A 215 53.99 8.81 16.81
N ARG A 216 53.34 7.72 17.19
CA ARG A 216 52.56 7.66 18.43
C ARG A 216 53.42 7.24 19.61
N VAL A 217 53.27 7.92 20.73
CA VAL A 217 54.02 7.70 21.96
C VAL A 217 53.06 7.27 23.06
N ILE A 218 53.28 6.08 23.61
CA ILE A 218 52.42 5.47 24.62
C ILE A 218 53.21 5.28 25.91
N ASP A 219 52.78 5.92 26.98
CA ASP A 219 53.37 5.80 28.31
C ASP A 219 52.65 4.71 29.12
N VAL A 220 53.41 3.77 29.69
CA VAL A 220 52.91 2.66 30.51
C VAL A 220 53.49 2.75 31.92
N VAL A 221 52.61 2.73 32.92
CA VAL A 221 52.96 2.75 34.35
C VAL A 221 52.16 1.67 35.07
N VAL A 222 52.80 0.86 35.90
CA VAL A 222 52.12 -0.05 36.82
C VAL A 222 52.28 0.42 38.26
N ALA A 223 51.32 0.13 39.11
CA ALA A 223 51.38 0.52 40.52
C ALA A 223 51.04 -0.65 41.44
N ASP A 224 51.83 -0.79 42.50
CA ASP A 224 51.41 -1.49 43.72
C ASP A 224 50.44 -0.57 44.51
N ASN A 225 49.89 -0.99 45.65
CA ASN A 225 48.97 -0.16 46.44
C ASN A 225 49.62 1.12 47.04
N ASN A 226 50.90 1.34 46.81
CA ASN A 226 51.77 2.18 47.60
C ASN A 226 52.72 3.08 46.75
N SER A 227 53.06 2.69 45.51
CA SER A 227 54.04 3.33 44.62
C SER A 227 53.82 3.00 43.13
N ASP A 228 54.06 4.00 42.27
CA ASP A 228 54.13 3.83 40.82
C ASP A 228 55.50 3.34 40.34
N SER A 229 55.51 2.57 39.26
CA SER A 229 56.72 2.13 38.57
C SER A 229 57.47 3.26 37.86
N ASN A 230 58.59 2.94 37.21
CA ASN A 230 59.09 3.80 36.14
C ASN A 230 58.08 3.87 34.97
N ILE A 231 58.09 4.97 34.23
CA ILE A 231 57.35 5.08 32.96
C ILE A 231 58.12 4.27 31.92
N ALA A 232 57.45 3.30 31.29
CA ALA A 232 57.96 2.59 30.12
C ALA A 232 57.25 3.11 28.86
N ILE A 233 58.02 3.44 27.81
CA ILE A 233 57.47 4.10 26.62
C ILE A 233 57.36 3.08 25.48
N SER A 234 56.25 3.08 24.76
CA SER A 234 56.08 2.39 23.49
C SER A 234 55.93 3.40 22.36
N THR A 235 56.54 3.14 21.21
CA THR A 235 56.49 4.02 20.04
C THR A 235 55.91 3.28 18.84
N ILE A 236 54.82 3.78 18.29
CA ILE A 236 54.23 3.26 17.05
C ILE A 236 54.61 4.20 15.91
N THR A 237 55.33 3.71 14.90
CA THR A 237 55.53 4.44 13.64
C THR A 237 54.35 4.13 12.71
N VAL A 238 53.78 5.14 12.06
CA VAL A 238 52.63 4.98 11.15
C VAL A 238 53.11 5.05 9.70
N ASP A 239 52.91 3.95 8.96
CA ASP A 239 53.19 3.85 7.53
C ASP A 239 51.87 3.96 6.74
N ALA A 240 51.63 5.12 6.13
CA ALA A 240 50.51 5.33 5.20
C ALA A 240 50.73 4.60 3.85
N VAL A 241 49.64 4.22 3.19
CA VAL A 241 49.55 3.49 1.93
C VAL A 241 48.86 4.38 0.90
N ASN A 242 49.26 4.27 -0.37
CA ASN A 242 48.65 5.08 -1.43
C ASN A 242 47.24 4.58 -1.76
N ASP A 243 46.24 5.44 -1.66
CA ASP A 243 44.86 5.13 -2.02
C ASP A 243 44.54 5.40 -3.49
N PRO A 244 43.64 4.63 -4.14
CA PRO A 244 43.24 4.91 -5.51
C PRO A 244 42.30 6.13 -5.58
N PRO A 245 42.40 6.95 -6.64
CA PRO A 245 41.45 8.03 -6.88
C PRO A 245 40.04 7.47 -7.11
N VAL A 246 39.01 8.24 -6.78
CA VAL A 246 37.59 7.90 -6.98
C VAL A 246 37.00 8.81 -8.05
N ASN A 247 36.35 8.20 -9.05
CA ASN A 247 35.62 8.91 -10.10
C ASN A 247 34.12 8.77 -9.86
N THR A 248 33.48 9.83 -9.38
CA THR A 248 32.02 9.91 -9.32
C THR A 248 31.50 10.37 -10.68
N VAL A 249 30.70 9.52 -11.33
CA VAL A 249 30.13 9.77 -12.65
C VAL A 249 28.60 9.66 -12.58
N PRO A 250 27.85 10.37 -13.43
CA PRO A 250 26.40 10.24 -13.48
C PRO A 250 25.97 8.88 -14.02
N GLU A 251 24.67 8.58 -13.88
CA GLU A 251 24.02 7.47 -14.57
C GLU A 251 24.13 7.61 -16.10
N SER A 252 23.67 6.59 -16.82
CA SER A 252 23.64 6.61 -18.30
C SER A 252 22.88 7.83 -18.80
N GLN A 253 23.44 8.52 -19.79
CA GLN A 253 22.83 9.70 -20.40
C GLN A 253 22.16 9.32 -21.73
N THR A 254 21.22 10.13 -22.19
CA THR A 254 20.56 9.95 -23.49
C THR A 254 20.84 11.13 -24.41
N ALA A 255 21.38 10.87 -25.59
CA ALA A 255 21.62 11.89 -26.60
C ALA A 255 20.49 11.88 -27.64
N ASN A 256 19.80 13.01 -27.81
CA ASN A 256 18.83 13.18 -28.88
C ASN A 256 19.54 13.61 -30.18
N GLY A 257 19.95 12.62 -30.97
CA GLY A 257 20.66 12.82 -32.24
C GLY A 257 22.03 13.49 -32.04
N SER A 258 22.22 14.68 -32.63
CA SER A 258 23.49 15.42 -32.58
C SER A 258 23.54 16.53 -31.52
N GLN A 259 22.56 16.58 -30.62
CA GLN A 259 22.54 17.57 -29.54
C GLN A 259 23.67 17.28 -28.53
N PRO A 260 24.50 18.28 -28.18
CA PRO A 260 25.54 18.10 -27.17
C PRO A 260 24.95 17.86 -25.77
N ILE A 261 25.59 16.98 -25.01
CA ILE A 261 25.34 16.77 -23.58
C ILE A 261 26.38 17.57 -22.79
N VAL A 262 25.94 18.33 -21.80
CA VAL A 262 26.81 19.07 -20.89
C VAL A 262 26.80 18.34 -19.55
N PHE A 263 27.99 18.04 -19.01
CA PHE A 263 28.20 17.46 -17.69
C PHE A 263 28.50 18.59 -16.72
N SER A 264 27.56 18.92 -15.85
CA SER A 264 27.70 20.04 -14.92
C SER A 264 26.92 19.83 -13.63
N GLN A 265 27.26 20.60 -12.59
CA GLN A 265 26.45 20.61 -11.37
C GLN A 265 25.02 21.14 -11.64
N ALA A 266 24.88 22.11 -12.56
CA ALA A 266 23.60 22.72 -12.89
C ALA A 266 22.64 21.74 -13.57
N ASP A 267 23.17 20.79 -14.33
CA ASP A 267 22.40 19.75 -15.03
C ASP A 267 22.28 18.45 -14.19
N ASN A 268 22.76 18.47 -12.95
CA ASN A 268 22.75 17.35 -12.00
C ASN A 268 23.39 16.06 -12.56
N ASN A 269 24.38 16.20 -13.45
CA ASN A 269 25.07 15.09 -14.10
C ASN A 269 26.60 15.29 -14.09
N GLN A 270 27.12 15.98 -13.08
CA GLN A 270 28.53 16.31 -12.98
C GLN A 270 29.45 15.08 -12.90
N ILE A 271 30.65 15.21 -13.46
CA ILE A 271 31.78 14.29 -13.20
C ILE A 271 32.65 14.91 -12.12
N LEU A 272 32.87 14.17 -11.03
CA LEU A 272 33.69 14.61 -9.90
C LEU A 272 34.81 13.60 -9.62
N ILE A 273 36.02 14.11 -9.39
CA ILE A 273 37.19 13.32 -9.02
C ILE A 273 37.55 13.66 -7.57
N SER A 274 37.70 12.65 -6.75
CA SER A 274 38.22 12.77 -5.37
C SER A 274 39.34 11.79 -5.14
N ASP A 275 40.20 12.06 -4.18
CA ASP A 275 41.34 11.22 -3.86
C ASP A 275 41.69 11.48 -2.37
N PRO A 276 41.59 10.47 -1.47
CA PRO A 276 41.72 10.67 -0.02
C PRO A 276 43.08 11.19 0.45
N ASP A 277 44.16 10.84 -0.24
CA ASP A 277 45.53 11.06 0.22
C ASP A 277 46.32 12.05 -0.66
N VAL A 278 45.82 12.43 -1.83
CA VAL A 278 46.50 13.32 -2.80
C VAL A 278 47.10 14.63 -2.23
N ASP A 279 46.61 15.16 -1.11
CA ASP A 279 47.17 16.31 -0.37
C ASP A 279 47.50 17.55 -1.23
N GLY A 280 46.67 17.80 -2.24
CA GLY A 280 46.82 18.93 -3.17
C GLY A 280 47.94 18.77 -4.21
N ASN A 281 48.48 17.57 -4.38
CA ASN A 281 49.35 17.19 -5.50
C ASN A 281 48.53 16.98 -6.79
N PRO A 282 49.18 17.02 -7.98
CA PRO A 282 48.47 16.91 -9.25
C PRO A 282 48.14 15.46 -9.63
N VAL A 283 46.88 15.20 -9.97
CA VAL A 283 46.41 13.94 -10.57
C VAL A 283 46.37 14.07 -12.09
N GLN A 284 46.30 12.95 -12.79
CA GLN A 284 46.08 12.91 -14.23
C GLN A 284 44.75 12.21 -14.55
N VAL A 285 43.89 12.87 -15.36
CA VAL A 285 42.62 12.33 -15.84
C VAL A 285 42.66 12.19 -17.35
N ASN A 286 42.36 11.00 -17.88
CA ASN A 286 42.23 10.70 -19.28
C ASN A 286 40.75 10.43 -19.61
N LEU A 287 40.15 11.27 -20.44
CA LEU A 287 38.78 11.14 -20.94
C LEU A 287 38.81 10.61 -22.37
N THR A 288 38.19 9.47 -22.63
CA THR A 288 38.16 8.81 -23.94
C THR A 288 36.70 8.60 -24.35
N ALA A 289 36.28 9.15 -25.49
CA ALA A 289 34.97 8.87 -26.05
C ALA A 289 35.08 7.79 -27.15
N SER A 290 34.16 6.82 -27.17
CA SER A 290 34.14 5.78 -28.22
C SER A 290 33.75 6.33 -29.60
N THR A 291 32.98 7.43 -29.63
CA THR A 291 32.66 8.26 -30.78
C THR A 291 32.25 9.66 -30.31
N GLY A 292 32.16 10.65 -31.20
CA GLY A 292 31.84 12.04 -30.83
C GLY A 292 33.06 12.85 -30.40
N THR A 293 32.83 14.05 -29.88
CA THR A 293 33.89 14.98 -29.46
C THR A 293 33.64 15.54 -28.06
N LEU A 294 34.66 15.48 -27.20
CA LEU A 294 34.71 16.06 -25.87
C LEU A 294 35.33 17.45 -25.90
N THR A 295 34.66 18.43 -25.28
CA THR A 295 35.13 19.82 -25.15
C THR A 295 34.97 20.28 -23.71
N LEU A 296 36.01 20.81 -23.08
CA LEU A 296 35.95 21.29 -21.69
C LEU A 296 35.17 22.62 -21.60
N GLY A 297 34.41 22.80 -20.52
CA GLY A 297 33.57 23.97 -20.31
C GLY A 297 34.35 25.24 -19.97
N THR A 298 35.37 25.13 -19.11
CA THR A 298 36.29 26.22 -18.79
C THR A 298 37.75 25.75 -18.83
N ILE A 299 38.62 26.59 -19.37
CA ILE A 299 40.08 26.37 -19.32
C ILE A 299 40.63 27.17 -18.14
N GLN A 300 41.09 26.47 -17.10
CA GLN A 300 41.64 27.08 -15.90
C GLN A 300 43.16 27.30 -16.00
N ASP A 301 43.65 28.35 -15.35
CA ASP A 301 45.09 28.48 -15.08
C ASP A 301 45.53 27.31 -14.17
N ASN A 302 46.62 26.64 -14.53
CA ASN A 302 47.24 25.50 -13.81
C ASN A 302 46.60 24.11 -14.02
N VAL A 303 45.82 23.88 -15.08
CA VAL A 303 45.56 22.53 -15.62
C VAL A 303 46.27 22.40 -16.96
N GLU A 304 47.18 21.42 -17.08
CA GLU A 304 47.76 21.06 -18.37
C GLU A 304 46.76 20.18 -19.12
N ILE A 305 46.34 20.66 -20.30
CA ILE A 305 45.35 19.99 -21.15
C ILE A 305 46.06 19.55 -22.43
N SER A 306 45.94 18.26 -22.77
CA SER A 306 46.43 17.71 -24.04
C SER A 306 45.43 16.73 -24.65
N GLY A 307 45.58 16.40 -25.94
CA GLY A 307 44.60 15.64 -26.70
C GLY A 307 43.73 16.52 -27.60
N ASP A 308 43.03 15.92 -28.56
CA ASP A 308 42.23 16.62 -29.58
C ASP A 308 40.72 16.60 -29.31
N GLY A 309 40.28 15.94 -28.23
CA GLY A 309 38.88 15.82 -27.86
C GLY A 309 38.08 14.80 -28.69
N THR A 310 38.61 14.29 -29.80
CA THR A 310 37.90 13.30 -30.64
C THR A 310 38.14 11.87 -30.19
N THR A 311 39.29 11.60 -29.59
CA THR A 311 39.68 10.28 -29.10
C THR A 311 40.10 10.31 -27.65
N LEU A 312 40.85 11.35 -27.25
CA LEU A 312 41.38 11.48 -25.89
C LEU A 312 41.47 12.96 -25.50
N VAL A 313 41.14 13.25 -24.25
CA VAL A 313 41.51 14.48 -23.52
C VAL A 313 42.25 14.06 -22.26
N THR A 314 43.46 14.59 -22.05
CA THR A 314 44.24 14.38 -20.84
C THR A 314 44.34 15.70 -20.07
N LEU A 315 43.96 15.66 -18.80
CA LEU A 315 44.04 16.74 -17.83
C LEU A 315 45.11 16.38 -16.79
N VAL A 316 46.05 17.28 -16.49
CA VAL A 316 46.99 17.13 -15.37
C VAL A 316 46.94 18.37 -14.50
N GLY A 317 46.63 18.21 -13.22
CA GLY A 317 46.44 19.33 -12.30
C GLY A 317 45.91 18.91 -10.94
N ARG A 318 45.71 19.88 -10.04
CA ARG A 318 45.11 19.64 -8.72
C ARG A 318 43.63 19.30 -8.84
N LEU A 319 43.09 18.52 -7.90
CA LEU A 319 41.67 18.10 -7.90
C LEU A 319 40.69 19.26 -8.07
N GLU A 320 40.84 20.33 -7.28
CA GLU A 320 39.95 21.50 -7.36
C GLU A 320 39.90 22.09 -8.78
N ASN A 321 41.06 22.24 -9.43
CA ASN A 321 41.17 22.78 -10.77
C ASN A 321 40.64 21.80 -11.83
N ILE A 322 40.85 20.50 -11.66
CA ILE A 322 40.33 19.46 -12.55
C ILE A 322 38.81 19.39 -12.48
N ASN A 323 38.24 19.34 -11.27
CA ASN A 323 36.79 19.30 -11.07
C ASN A 323 36.11 20.55 -11.65
N THR A 324 36.74 21.71 -11.53
CA THR A 324 36.27 22.95 -12.18
C THR A 324 36.35 22.88 -13.71
N ALA A 325 37.38 22.23 -14.27
CA ALA A 325 37.52 22.07 -15.72
C ALA A 325 36.53 21.03 -16.30
N LEU A 326 36.16 20.04 -15.49
CA LEU A 326 35.14 19.03 -15.81
C LEU A 326 33.71 19.58 -15.68
N ASP A 327 33.49 20.56 -14.81
CA ASP A 327 32.19 21.25 -14.71
C ASP A 327 31.93 22.08 -15.98
N GLY A 328 30.96 21.64 -16.77
CA GLY A 328 30.66 22.13 -18.11
C GLY A 328 31.35 21.35 -19.24
N LEU A 329 31.98 20.20 -18.97
CA LEU A 329 32.46 19.29 -20.01
C LEU A 329 31.30 18.95 -20.95
N THR A 330 31.52 19.13 -22.25
CA THR A 330 30.51 18.90 -23.27
C THR A 330 30.90 17.69 -24.12
N PHE A 331 30.00 16.72 -24.24
CA PHE A 331 30.06 15.66 -25.24
C PHE A 331 29.16 16.01 -26.41
N ALA A 332 29.74 16.22 -27.59
CA ALA A 332 28.99 16.42 -28.83
C ALA A 332 28.97 15.12 -29.64
N PRO A 333 27.79 14.48 -29.81
CA PRO A 333 27.66 13.30 -30.65
C PRO A 333 27.97 13.62 -32.13
N PRO A 334 28.42 12.64 -32.93
CA PRO A 334 28.59 12.82 -34.38
C PRO A 334 27.25 13.12 -35.07
N SER A 335 27.29 13.73 -36.26
CA SER A 335 26.09 14.10 -37.02
C SER A 335 25.22 12.90 -37.46
N SER A 336 25.74 11.69 -37.37
CA SER A 336 25.07 10.42 -37.67
C SER A 336 25.11 9.50 -36.45
N PHE A 337 24.89 10.05 -35.26
CA PHE A 337 24.77 9.25 -34.05
C PHE A 337 23.53 8.37 -34.20
N ASP A 338 23.72 7.08 -34.46
CA ASP A 338 22.69 6.03 -34.63
C ASP A 338 23.01 4.78 -33.78
N THR A 339 24.09 4.83 -33.01
CA THR A 339 24.62 3.76 -32.16
C THR A 339 24.96 4.34 -30.79
N SER A 340 25.01 3.52 -29.73
CA SER A 340 25.39 3.98 -28.38
C SER A 340 26.86 4.44 -28.31
N ALA A 341 27.17 5.45 -27.51
CA ALA A 341 28.53 5.89 -27.19
C ALA A 341 28.90 5.58 -25.73
N THR A 342 30.19 5.63 -25.44
CA THR A 342 30.72 5.57 -24.07
C THR A 342 31.77 6.65 -23.88
N ILE A 343 31.84 7.21 -22.68
CA ILE A 343 32.93 8.08 -22.21
C ILE A 343 33.63 7.34 -21.09
N GLN A 344 34.87 6.93 -21.33
CA GLN A 344 35.74 6.32 -20.33
C GLN A 344 36.58 7.40 -19.64
N ILE A 345 36.56 7.40 -18.31
CA ILE A 345 37.31 8.31 -17.45
C ILE A 345 38.32 7.46 -16.70
N VAL A 346 39.60 7.65 -16.99
CA VAL A 346 40.71 6.97 -16.30
C VAL A 346 41.51 8.00 -15.54
N THR A 347 41.52 7.89 -14.21
CA THR A 347 42.25 8.80 -13.33
C THR A 347 43.41 8.06 -12.70
N THR A 348 44.57 8.71 -12.63
CA THR A 348 45.76 8.23 -11.94
C THR A 348 46.24 9.30 -10.99
N ASP A 349 46.61 8.89 -9.79
CA ASP A 349 47.15 9.77 -8.76
C ASP A 349 48.63 10.10 -8.95
N ASN A 350 49.35 9.38 -9.82
CA ASN A 350 50.81 9.49 -10.01
C ASN A 350 51.65 9.11 -8.78
N GLY A 351 51.08 8.36 -7.82
CA GLY A 351 51.74 7.86 -6.62
C GLY A 351 51.95 8.95 -5.58
N ASN A 352 50.95 9.80 -5.40
CA ASN A 352 51.10 11.10 -4.76
C ASN A 352 51.17 11.04 -3.24
N THR A 353 50.86 9.92 -2.57
CA THR A 353 51.08 9.73 -1.11
C THR A 353 51.06 8.27 -0.68
N GLY A 354 51.65 7.95 0.47
CA GLY A 354 51.75 6.57 0.98
C GLY A 354 52.67 5.64 0.18
N SER A 355 52.81 4.40 0.66
CA SER A 355 53.57 3.35 -0.03
C SER A 355 52.68 2.63 -1.08
N GLY A 356 53.21 2.28 -2.26
CA GLY A 356 52.45 1.54 -3.28
C GLY A 356 52.69 1.98 -4.74
N GLY A 357 53.18 3.21 -4.95
CA GLY A 357 53.33 3.78 -6.30
C GLY A 357 51.98 4.22 -6.90
N PRO A 358 51.93 4.63 -8.17
CA PRO A 358 50.71 5.17 -8.77
C PRO A 358 49.56 4.19 -8.83
N GLN A 359 48.39 4.60 -8.35
CA GLN A 359 47.13 3.87 -8.49
C GLN A 359 46.23 4.53 -9.54
N THR A 360 45.34 3.71 -10.13
CA THR A 360 44.47 4.13 -11.23
C THR A 360 43.05 3.63 -11.04
N THR A 361 42.06 4.47 -11.34
CA THR A 361 40.64 4.12 -11.34
C THR A 361 40.01 4.45 -12.68
N SER A 362 39.10 3.59 -13.14
CA SER A 362 38.37 3.75 -14.40
C SER A 362 36.87 3.73 -14.16
N SER A 363 36.16 4.72 -14.70
CA SER A 363 34.70 4.77 -14.75
C SER A 363 34.23 4.94 -16.19
N THR A 364 33.01 4.52 -16.50
CA THR A 364 32.42 4.65 -17.84
C THR A 364 31.02 5.24 -17.74
N ILE A 365 30.75 6.24 -18.57
CA ILE A 365 29.40 6.79 -18.77
C ILE A 365 28.89 6.25 -20.11
N SER A 366 27.73 5.60 -20.10
CA SER A 366 27.04 5.19 -21.32
C SER A 366 26.16 6.32 -21.85
N ILE A 367 26.20 6.53 -23.16
CA ILE A 367 25.35 7.50 -23.87
C ILE A 367 24.44 6.72 -24.82
N ASN A 368 23.16 6.68 -24.50
CA ASN A 368 22.13 5.93 -25.22
C ASN A 368 21.36 6.83 -26.20
N GLN A 369 20.61 6.19 -27.10
CA GLN A 369 19.62 6.84 -27.95
C GLN A 369 18.23 6.75 -27.29
N PRO A 370 17.30 7.66 -27.56
CA PRO A 370 15.88 7.45 -27.25
C PRO A 370 15.34 6.25 -28.03
N ASN A 371 14.53 5.41 -27.37
CA ASN A 371 13.83 4.29 -28.02
C ASN A 371 12.87 4.82 -29.10
N GLN A 372 12.72 4.13 -30.23
CA GLN A 372 11.65 4.41 -31.20
C GLN A 372 10.64 3.25 -31.24
N PRO A 373 9.34 3.56 -31.22
CA PRO A 373 8.33 2.51 -31.25
C PRO A 373 8.35 1.74 -32.58
N PRO A 374 8.06 0.42 -32.56
CA PRO A 374 7.87 -0.35 -33.77
C PRO A 374 6.72 0.20 -34.61
N THR A 375 6.74 -0.07 -35.91
CA THR A 375 5.66 0.27 -36.85
C THR A 375 5.07 -1.00 -37.45
N LEU A 376 3.73 -1.08 -37.47
CA LEU A 376 2.96 -2.25 -37.89
C LEU A 376 2.00 -1.92 -39.04
N ASP A 377 2.06 -2.74 -40.09
CA ASP A 377 1.15 -2.74 -41.24
C ASP A 377 0.61 -4.17 -41.45
N LEU A 378 -0.70 -4.32 -41.64
CA LEU A 378 -1.36 -5.63 -41.80
C LEU A 378 -1.68 -5.98 -43.27
N ASP A 379 -1.66 -5.01 -44.19
CA ASP A 379 -2.02 -5.22 -45.60
C ASP A 379 -0.90 -4.90 -46.61
N GLY A 380 0.20 -4.32 -46.14
CA GLY A 380 1.42 -4.07 -46.91
C GLY A 380 1.37 -2.82 -47.79
N THR A 381 0.39 -1.93 -47.58
CA THR A 381 0.28 -0.66 -48.32
C THR A 381 0.71 0.55 -47.48
N GLN A 382 0.29 0.68 -46.23
CA GLN A 382 0.65 1.76 -45.31
C GLN A 382 0.44 1.35 -43.84
N ALA A 383 1.33 1.78 -42.94
CA ALA A 383 1.17 1.52 -41.50
C ALA A 383 -0.20 2.01 -40.96
N GLY A 384 -0.86 1.16 -40.18
CA GLY A 384 -2.11 1.48 -39.47
C GLY A 384 -3.41 1.39 -40.28
N ASN A 385 -3.42 0.74 -41.45
CA ASN A 385 -4.63 0.59 -42.28
C ASN A 385 -5.45 -0.67 -41.97
N ASN A 386 -6.65 -0.74 -42.59
CA ASN A 386 -7.66 -1.77 -42.37
C ASN A 386 -7.52 -2.90 -43.38
N THR A 387 -7.13 -4.10 -42.93
CA THR A 387 -7.28 -5.31 -43.75
C THR A 387 -8.73 -5.82 -43.69
N GLU A 388 -9.23 -6.44 -44.76
CA GLU A 388 -10.60 -6.95 -44.85
C GLU A 388 -10.62 -8.48 -44.91
N ALA A 389 -11.43 -9.10 -44.06
CA ALA A 389 -11.75 -10.52 -44.12
C ALA A 389 -13.27 -10.75 -44.06
N SER A 390 -13.71 -11.94 -44.47
CA SER A 390 -15.12 -12.31 -44.45
C SER A 390 -15.32 -13.65 -43.74
N PHE A 391 -16.31 -13.70 -42.86
CA PHE A 391 -16.75 -14.89 -42.16
C PHE A 391 -18.21 -15.17 -42.53
N GLU A 392 -18.47 -16.35 -43.05
CA GLU A 392 -19.83 -16.83 -43.36
C GLU A 392 -20.22 -17.91 -42.35
N GLN A 393 -21.46 -17.83 -41.85
CA GLN A 393 -22.00 -18.78 -40.89
C GLN A 393 -21.81 -20.24 -41.35
N GLY A 394 -21.24 -21.07 -40.48
CA GLY A 394 -21.01 -22.49 -40.74
C GLY A 394 -19.72 -22.81 -41.52
N GLN A 395 -18.94 -21.79 -41.91
CA GLN A 395 -17.59 -21.97 -42.47
C GLN A 395 -16.51 -22.03 -41.37
N PRO A 396 -15.29 -22.53 -41.69
CA PRO A 396 -14.16 -22.51 -40.76
C PRO A 396 -13.74 -21.08 -40.35
N ALA A 397 -13.01 -20.98 -39.24
CA ALA A 397 -12.43 -19.72 -38.75
C ALA A 397 -11.55 -19.04 -39.83
N VAL A 398 -11.60 -17.71 -39.90
CA VAL A 398 -10.92 -16.90 -40.93
C VAL A 398 -9.71 -16.16 -40.36
N ALA A 399 -8.61 -16.10 -41.09
CA ALA A 399 -7.42 -15.34 -40.67
C ALA A 399 -7.72 -13.84 -40.60
N ILE A 400 -7.22 -13.17 -39.57
CA ILE A 400 -7.44 -11.71 -39.40
C ILE A 400 -6.59 -10.87 -40.36
N ALA A 401 -5.47 -11.41 -40.83
CA ALA A 401 -4.57 -10.80 -41.80
C ALA A 401 -3.77 -11.90 -42.53
N THR A 402 -3.32 -11.65 -43.75
CA THR A 402 -2.50 -12.60 -44.51
C THR A 402 -1.01 -12.38 -44.23
N GLY A 403 -0.30 -13.40 -43.76
CA GLY A 403 1.12 -13.29 -43.35
C GLY A 403 2.11 -12.78 -44.41
N THR A 404 1.77 -12.77 -45.71
CA THR A 404 2.62 -12.16 -46.76
C THR A 404 2.55 -10.64 -46.79
N ASN A 405 1.55 -10.05 -46.15
CA ASN A 405 1.25 -8.63 -46.19
C ASN A 405 1.54 -7.94 -44.85
N ILE A 406 1.77 -8.71 -43.79
CA ILE A 406 2.11 -8.18 -42.47
C ILE A 406 3.57 -7.71 -42.50
N LEU A 407 3.80 -6.44 -42.20
CA LEU A 407 5.13 -5.83 -42.12
C LEU A 407 5.30 -5.18 -40.74
N ILE A 408 6.40 -5.54 -40.09
CA ILE A 408 6.87 -4.88 -38.86
C ILE A 408 8.22 -4.25 -39.17
N THR A 409 8.37 -2.96 -38.90
CA THR A 409 9.63 -2.23 -39.02
C THR A 409 9.94 -1.48 -37.75
N ASP A 410 11.20 -1.50 -37.35
CA ASP A 410 11.68 -0.91 -36.11
C ASP A 410 13.11 -0.41 -36.36
N ALA A 411 13.43 0.80 -35.90
CA ALA A 411 14.65 1.52 -36.28
C ALA A 411 15.84 1.13 -35.41
N ASP A 412 15.58 0.76 -34.16
CA ASP A 412 16.54 0.53 -33.10
C ASP A 412 16.41 -0.87 -32.49
N ASN A 413 15.26 -1.53 -32.60
CA ASN A 413 15.06 -2.90 -32.12
C ASN A 413 14.99 -3.90 -33.28
N THR A 414 15.68 -5.03 -33.14
CA THR A 414 15.63 -6.13 -34.13
C THR A 414 14.62 -7.23 -33.76
N THR A 415 13.97 -7.08 -32.62
CA THR A 415 13.10 -8.07 -31.97
C THR A 415 11.86 -7.41 -31.38
N ILE A 416 10.78 -8.20 -31.25
CA ILE A 416 9.52 -7.84 -30.59
C ILE A 416 9.35 -8.78 -29.39
N GLU A 417 8.84 -8.27 -28.28
CA GLU A 417 8.61 -9.02 -27.05
C GLU A 417 7.16 -9.53 -26.92
N SER A 418 6.19 -8.76 -27.40
CA SER A 418 4.79 -9.17 -27.37
C SER A 418 3.93 -8.58 -28.49
N ALA A 419 2.76 -9.17 -28.70
CA ALA A 419 1.70 -8.61 -29.54
C ALA A 419 0.33 -8.80 -28.89
N THR A 420 -0.48 -7.75 -28.87
CA THR A 420 -1.85 -7.76 -28.36
C THR A 420 -2.83 -7.72 -29.52
N VAL A 421 -3.74 -8.70 -29.56
CA VAL A 421 -4.81 -8.79 -30.57
C VAL A 421 -6.16 -8.68 -29.89
N THR A 422 -6.91 -7.64 -30.21
CA THR A 422 -8.15 -7.28 -29.51
C THR A 422 -9.35 -7.27 -30.45
N LEU A 423 -10.36 -8.10 -30.17
CA LEU A 423 -11.69 -8.01 -30.77
C LEU A 423 -12.50 -6.94 -30.04
N THR A 424 -12.61 -5.75 -30.62
CA THR A 424 -13.12 -4.55 -29.94
C THR A 424 -14.64 -4.46 -29.83
N ASN A 425 -15.38 -5.20 -30.67
CA ASN A 425 -16.83 -5.12 -30.74
C ASN A 425 -17.49 -6.51 -30.87
N ALA A 426 -17.20 -7.43 -29.95
CA ALA A 426 -17.86 -8.74 -29.90
C ALA A 426 -19.38 -8.59 -29.65
N LEU A 427 -20.22 -8.74 -30.68
CA LEU A 427 -21.68 -8.55 -30.60
C LEU A 427 -22.48 -9.84 -30.37
N ASN A 428 -21.86 -11.01 -30.45
CA ASN A 428 -22.49 -12.30 -30.15
C ASN A 428 -21.97 -12.93 -28.84
N GLY A 429 -21.31 -12.14 -27.98
CA GLY A 429 -20.86 -12.57 -26.66
C GLY A 429 -19.89 -13.75 -26.72
N SER A 430 -20.13 -14.78 -25.91
CA SER A 430 -19.27 -15.97 -25.82
C SER A 430 -19.25 -16.86 -27.07
N ALA A 431 -20.08 -16.56 -28.07
CA ALA A 431 -20.06 -17.26 -29.36
C ALA A 431 -18.91 -16.79 -30.27
N GLU A 432 -18.18 -15.72 -29.91
CA GLU A 432 -17.08 -15.16 -30.69
C GLU A 432 -15.73 -15.41 -30.02
N SER A 433 -14.71 -15.72 -30.82
CA SER A 433 -13.38 -16.04 -30.31
C SER A 433 -12.26 -15.68 -31.29
N LEU A 434 -11.11 -15.30 -30.73
CA LEU A 434 -9.82 -15.32 -31.44
C LEU A 434 -9.04 -16.57 -31.06
N ALA A 435 -8.27 -17.12 -32.00
CA ALA A 435 -7.41 -18.28 -31.73
C ALA A 435 -6.20 -18.28 -32.65
N VAL A 436 -5.18 -19.05 -32.29
CA VAL A 436 -4.05 -19.34 -33.19
C VAL A 436 -4.35 -20.63 -33.96
N ASN A 437 -4.35 -20.55 -35.29
CA ASN A 437 -4.58 -21.69 -36.18
C ASN A 437 -3.29 -22.15 -36.85
N GLY A 438 -2.39 -22.77 -36.09
CA GLY A 438 -1.12 -23.28 -36.62
C GLY A 438 -0.06 -23.46 -35.54
N VAL A 439 1.17 -23.71 -35.98
CA VAL A 439 2.35 -23.77 -35.11
C VAL A 439 2.97 -22.38 -35.05
N LEU A 440 3.08 -21.81 -33.86
CA LEU A 440 3.78 -20.55 -33.65
C LEU A 440 5.29 -20.72 -33.88
N PRO A 441 5.99 -19.68 -34.35
CA PRO A 441 7.45 -19.66 -34.40
C PRO A 441 8.06 -19.97 -33.02
N MET A 442 9.22 -20.61 -33.02
CA MET A 442 9.93 -20.98 -31.80
C MET A 442 10.24 -19.73 -30.95
N GLY A 443 9.87 -19.77 -29.68
CA GLY A 443 10.04 -18.66 -28.73
C GLY A 443 8.79 -17.80 -28.53
N ILE A 444 7.76 -17.93 -29.38
CA ILE A 444 6.48 -17.21 -29.22
C ILE A 444 5.41 -18.15 -28.66
N THR A 445 4.70 -17.70 -27.65
CA THR A 445 3.55 -18.38 -27.02
C THR A 445 2.30 -17.51 -27.15
N ALA A 446 1.12 -18.12 -27.06
CA ALA A 446 -0.15 -17.39 -27.09
C ALA A 446 -0.95 -17.67 -25.82
N SER A 447 -1.58 -16.63 -25.28
CA SER A 447 -2.58 -16.78 -24.22
C SER A 447 -3.83 -17.49 -24.77
N SER A 448 -4.70 -17.94 -23.87
CA SER A 448 -6.09 -18.21 -24.26
C SER A 448 -6.81 -16.88 -24.51
N TYR A 449 -7.75 -16.86 -25.46
CA TYR A 449 -8.60 -15.69 -25.70
C TYR A 449 -9.52 -15.43 -24.50
N ASN A 450 -9.53 -14.19 -24.02
CA ASN A 450 -10.42 -13.76 -22.94
C ASN A 450 -11.66 -13.09 -23.55
N SER A 451 -12.81 -13.77 -23.47
CA SER A 451 -14.08 -13.26 -24.02
C SER A 451 -14.67 -12.07 -23.27
N THR A 452 -14.17 -11.75 -22.07
CA THR A 452 -14.59 -10.57 -21.30
C THR A 452 -13.86 -9.32 -21.76
N THR A 453 -12.56 -9.42 -22.03
CA THR A 453 -11.73 -8.29 -22.48
C THR A 453 -11.60 -8.20 -24.01
N GLY A 454 -11.90 -9.29 -24.73
CA GLY A 454 -11.71 -9.39 -26.17
C GLY A 454 -10.26 -9.62 -26.59
N ILE A 455 -9.36 -9.96 -25.66
CA ILE A 455 -7.91 -9.96 -25.90
C ILE A 455 -7.34 -11.38 -26.07
N LEU A 456 -6.44 -11.52 -27.05
CA LEU A 456 -5.49 -12.61 -27.22
C LEU A 456 -4.07 -12.01 -27.27
N THR A 457 -3.17 -12.48 -26.42
CA THR A 457 -1.79 -11.96 -26.35
C THR A 457 -0.81 -13.01 -26.87
N LEU A 458 0.15 -12.58 -27.69
CA LEU A 458 1.32 -13.34 -28.10
C LEU A 458 2.53 -12.82 -27.30
N THR A 459 3.32 -13.71 -26.70
CA THR A 459 4.45 -13.33 -25.84
C THR A 459 5.71 -14.14 -26.15
N GLY A 460 6.85 -13.47 -26.10
CA GLY A 460 8.18 -14.04 -26.17
C GLY A 460 9.10 -13.25 -27.12
N ASN A 461 10.34 -12.99 -26.68
CA ASN A 461 11.31 -12.22 -27.45
C ASN A 461 11.75 -12.94 -28.74
N ALA A 462 11.33 -12.41 -29.90
CA ALA A 462 11.60 -13.01 -31.20
C ALA A 462 11.78 -11.96 -32.31
N SER A 463 12.32 -12.36 -33.46
CA SER A 463 12.57 -11.44 -34.58
C SER A 463 11.28 -10.86 -35.16
N LEU A 464 11.39 -9.69 -35.83
CA LEU A 464 10.26 -9.04 -36.53
C LEU A 464 9.52 -10.02 -37.46
N ALA A 465 10.26 -10.80 -38.24
CA ALA A 465 9.72 -11.80 -39.16
C ALA A 465 8.97 -12.96 -38.46
N ALA A 466 9.39 -13.31 -37.23
CA ALA A 466 8.68 -14.31 -36.43
C ALA A 466 7.31 -13.78 -35.99
N TYR A 467 7.23 -12.55 -35.49
CA TYR A 467 5.95 -11.94 -35.13
C TYR A 467 5.03 -11.71 -36.31
N GLN A 468 5.56 -11.32 -37.48
CA GLN A 468 4.77 -11.27 -38.72
C GLN A 468 4.13 -12.62 -39.05
N THR A 469 4.89 -13.72 -38.88
CA THR A 469 4.37 -15.08 -39.08
C THR A 469 3.31 -15.44 -38.03
N ALA A 470 3.55 -15.10 -36.77
CA ALA A 470 2.67 -15.42 -35.63
C ALA A 470 1.32 -14.71 -35.73
N ILE A 471 1.30 -13.39 -36.01
CA ILE A 471 0.07 -12.62 -36.21
C ILE A 471 -0.73 -13.19 -37.40
N GLY A 472 -0.04 -13.61 -38.46
CA GLY A 472 -0.67 -14.28 -39.61
C GLY A 472 -1.32 -15.63 -39.31
N GLN A 473 -1.10 -16.22 -38.12
CA GLN A 473 -1.81 -17.44 -37.66
C GLN A 473 -3.06 -17.14 -36.84
N VAL A 474 -3.33 -15.88 -36.49
CA VAL A 474 -4.50 -15.54 -35.68
C VAL A 474 -5.76 -15.55 -36.54
N VAL A 475 -6.80 -16.25 -36.06
CA VAL A 475 -8.08 -16.42 -36.73
C VAL A 475 -9.23 -15.94 -35.86
N TYR A 476 -10.28 -15.45 -36.51
CA TYR A 476 -11.57 -15.12 -35.94
C TYR A 476 -12.60 -16.22 -36.23
N ASN A 477 -13.45 -16.53 -35.25
CA ASN A 477 -14.55 -17.49 -35.37
C ASN A 477 -15.82 -16.98 -34.68
N ASN A 478 -16.99 -17.34 -35.21
CA ASN A 478 -18.29 -17.05 -34.61
C ASN A 478 -19.24 -18.27 -34.72
N THR A 479 -19.75 -18.75 -33.59
CA THR A 479 -20.63 -19.93 -33.51
C THR A 479 -22.11 -19.60 -33.32
N ALA A 480 -22.51 -18.32 -33.38
CA ALA A 480 -23.91 -17.92 -33.24
C ALA A 480 -24.76 -18.36 -34.45
N ASN A 481 -26.05 -18.63 -34.19
CA ASN A 481 -27.02 -19.02 -35.21
C ASN A 481 -28.40 -18.38 -34.95
N PRO A 482 -28.83 -17.39 -35.76
CA PRO A 482 -28.03 -16.67 -36.76
C PRO A 482 -26.98 -15.75 -36.10
N PRO A 483 -25.84 -15.47 -36.75
CA PRO A 483 -24.86 -14.51 -36.24
C PRO A 483 -25.34 -13.06 -36.43
N ASN A 484 -24.84 -12.15 -35.59
CA ASN A 484 -25.04 -10.72 -35.82
C ASN A 484 -24.14 -10.29 -36.99
N THR A 485 -24.75 -9.82 -38.07
CA THR A 485 -24.10 -9.50 -39.35
C THR A 485 -23.37 -8.16 -39.40
N THR A 486 -23.41 -7.37 -38.32
CA THR A 486 -22.58 -6.17 -38.21
C THR A 486 -21.11 -6.56 -38.32
N THR A 487 -20.28 -5.73 -38.95
CA THR A 487 -18.83 -5.99 -39.10
C THR A 487 -18.12 -5.99 -37.74
N ARG A 488 -17.11 -6.86 -37.57
CA ARG A 488 -16.20 -6.86 -36.41
C ARG A 488 -14.91 -6.14 -36.70
N THR A 489 -14.29 -5.56 -35.68
CA THR A 489 -12.99 -4.90 -35.74
C THR A 489 -12.01 -5.57 -34.79
N VAL A 490 -10.94 -6.11 -35.35
CA VAL A 490 -9.81 -6.70 -34.63
C VAL A 490 -8.63 -5.72 -34.70
N GLN A 491 -8.15 -5.26 -33.57
CA GLN A 491 -6.99 -4.38 -33.47
C GLN A 491 -5.74 -5.18 -33.09
N VAL A 492 -4.59 -4.83 -33.64
CA VAL A 492 -3.30 -5.45 -33.39
C VAL A 492 -2.28 -4.37 -33.04
N GLN A 493 -1.49 -4.63 -32.00
CA GLN A 493 -0.36 -3.81 -31.60
C GLN A 493 0.80 -4.73 -31.20
N VAL A 494 2.03 -4.36 -31.57
CA VAL A 494 3.25 -5.08 -31.15
C VAL A 494 4.06 -4.21 -30.20
N ASN A 495 4.83 -4.82 -29.31
CA ASN A 495 5.66 -4.13 -28.33
C ASN A 495 7.09 -4.70 -28.38
N ASP A 496 8.08 -3.81 -28.47
CA ASP A 496 9.51 -4.13 -28.59
C ASP A 496 10.22 -4.42 -27.25
N GLY A 497 9.47 -4.37 -26.15
CA GLY A 497 9.92 -4.46 -24.75
C GLY A 497 9.85 -3.13 -24.01
N THR A 498 9.75 -2.01 -24.73
CA THR A 498 9.68 -0.66 -24.17
C THR A 498 8.42 0.06 -24.65
N ASP A 499 8.24 0.17 -25.97
CA ASP A 499 7.18 0.95 -26.59
C ASP A 499 6.23 0.10 -27.46
N ASN A 500 5.00 0.58 -27.54
CA ASN A 500 3.98 -0.01 -28.38
C ASN A 500 3.99 0.57 -29.79
N SER A 501 3.70 -0.27 -30.79
CA SER A 501 3.54 0.17 -32.17
C SER A 501 2.30 1.04 -32.37
N ASN A 502 2.14 1.60 -33.57
CA ASN A 502 0.83 2.04 -34.00
C ASN A 502 -0.19 0.88 -33.92
N THR A 503 -1.46 1.21 -33.64
CA THR A 503 -2.56 0.24 -33.70
C THR A 503 -2.93 0.00 -35.17
N ALA A 504 -2.84 -1.24 -35.63
CA ALA A 504 -3.35 -1.65 -36.93
C ALA A 504 -4.69 -2.37 -36.77
N ALA A 505 -5.61 -2.23 -37.73
CA ALA A 505 -6.95 -2.79 -37.63
C ALA A 505 -7.27 -3.78 -38.76
N SER A 506 -8.13 -4.74 -38.46
CA SER A 506 -8.72 -5.68 -39.40
C SER A 506 -10.23 -5.65 -39.23
N THR A 507 -10.96 -5.60 -40.33
CA THR A 507 -12.41 -5.67 -40.34
C THR A 507 -12.89 -7.01 -40.85
N ILE A 508 -13.77 -7.67 -40.08
CA ILE A 508 -14.37 -8.96 -40.43
C ILE A 508 -15.84 -8.74 -40.78
N THR A 509 -16.20 -8.91 -42.04
CA THR A 509 -17.60 -8.89 -42.47
C THR A 509 -18.24 -10.23 -42.11
N VAL A 510 -19.38 -10.21 -41.41
CA VAL A 510 -20.10 -11.41 -40.96
C VAL A 510 -21.39 -11.58 -41.76
N SER A 511 -21.59 -12.72 -42.40
CA SER A 511 -22.83 -13.05 -43.13
C SER A 511 -23.54 -14.27 -42.54
N ALA A 512 -24.87 -14.18 -42.43
CA ALA A 512 -25.75 -15.29 -42.03
C ALA A 512 -26.16 -16.13 -43.25
N LEU A 513 -26.54 -17.39 -43.02
CA LEU A 513 -27.09 -18.30 -44.04
C LEU A 513 -28.62 -18.34 -43.94
N ASN A 514 -29.33 -18.06 -45.04
CA ASN A 514 -30.80 -18.05 -45.09
C ASN A 514 -31.41 -19.45 -44.97
N GLN A 515 -32.34 -19.63 -44.04
CA GLN A 515 -33.15 -20.82 -43.79
C GLN A 515 -34.56 -20.63 -44.35
N PRO A 516 -35.21 -21.69 -44.86
CA PRO A 516 -36.57 -21.57 -45.39
C PRO A 516 -37.62 -21.42 -44.28
N PRO A 517 -38.75 -20.76 -44.57
CA PRO A 517 -39.83 -20.56 -43.61
C PRO A 517 -40.55 -21.87 -43.26
N VAL A 518 -41.33 -21.86 -42.18
CA VAL A 518 -42.15 -23.00 -41.72
C VAL A 518 -43.63 -22.61 -41.78
N ALA A 519 -44.39 -23.30 -42.64
CA ALA A 519 -45.84 -23.14 -42.75
C ALA A 519 -46.59 -24.18 -41.91
N VAL A 520 -47.59 -23.76 -41.15
CA VAL A 520 -48.44 -24.59 -40.29
C VAL A 520 -49.82 -24.76 -40.96
N THR A 521 -50.64 -25.73 -40.53
CA THR A 521 -51.99 -25.93 -41.07
C THR A 521 -53.01 -25.18 -40.22
N ASP A 522 -53.91 -24.46 -40.87
CA ASP A 522 -55.02 -23.71 -40.26
C ASP A 522 -56.33 -24.50 -40.30
N GLY A 523 -57.11 -24.40 -39.23
CA GLY A 523 -58.46 -24.96 -39.12
C GLY A 523 -58.54 -26.33 -38.44
N PRO A 524 -59.76 -26.90 -38.33
CA PRO A 524 -60.96 -26.53 -39.08
C PRO A 524 -61.58 -25.19 -38.64
N ILE A 525 -61.89 -24.34 -39.62
CA ILE A 525 -62.68 -23.10 -39.47
C ILE A 525 -64.14 -23.39 -39.79
N PHE A 526 -65.06 -23.07 -38.89
CA PHE A 526 -66.48 -23.34 -39.01
C PHE A 526 -67.24 -22.14 -39.60
N THR A 527 -68.14 -22.41 -40.55
CA THR A 527 -69.03 -21.36 -41.06
C THR A 527 -70.40 -21.89 -41.48
N ASN A 528 -71.45 -21.20 -41.03
CA ASN A 528 -72.81 -21.30 -41.59
C ASN A 528 -73.19 -20.08 -42.44
N ASN A 529 -72.28 -19.10 -42.53
CA ASN A 529 -72.51 -17.85 -43.22
C ASN A 529 -72.22 -18.01 -44.73
N SER A 530 -72.96 -17.25 -45.55
CA SER A 530 -72.76 -17.23 -47.02
C SER A 530 -72.06 -15.96 -47.51
N ILE A 531 -71.72 -15.06 -46.59
CA ILE A 531 -70.99 -13.83 -46.88
C ILE A 531 -69.49 -14.12 -46.86
N GLN A 532 -68.76 -13.48 -47.78
CA GLN A 532 -67.30 -13.56 -47.86
C GLN A 532 -66.65 -13.09 -46.54
N PHE A 533 -65.64 -13.82 -46.07
CA PHE A 533 -64.91 -13.45 -44.85
C PHE A 533 -63.39 -13.67 -45.00
N PRO A 534 -62.58 -12.87 -44.28
CA PRO A 534 -61.14 -13.00 -44.29
C PRO A 534 -60.65 -14.14 -43.38
N ILE A 535 -59.58 -14.80 -43.81
CA ILE A 535 -58.80 -15.79 -43.08
C ILE A 535 -57.35 -15.30 -43.11
N SER A 536 -56.65 -15.39 -41.96
CA SER A 536 -55.27 -14.95 -41.80
C SER A 536 -54.33 -16.16 -41.72
N PRO A 537 -53.84 -16.70 -42.86
CA PRO A 537 -53.02 -17.92 -42.84
C PRO A 537 -51.66 -17.73 -42.15
N LEU A 538 -51.10 -16.51 -42.16
CA LEU A 538 -49.75 -16.28 -41.64
C LEU A 538 -49.67 -16.22 -40.11
N ALA A 539 -50.80 -16.31 -39.41
CA ALA A 539 -50.86 -16.04 -37.97
C ALA A 539 -50.08 -17.06 -37.12
N ASN A 540 -49.93 -18.29 -37.60
CA ASN A 540 -49.22 -19.39 -36.92
C ASN A 540 -47.94 -19.82 -37.67
N ASP A 541 -47.58 -19.13 -38.75
CA ASP A 541 -46.39 -19.42 -39.54
C ASP A 541 -45.16 -18.69 -38.98
N THR A 542 -43.98 -19.27 -39.14
CA THR A 542 -42.74 -18.69 -38.59
C THR A 542 -41.56 -18.84 -39.54
N ASP A 543 -40.63 -17.89 -39.49
CA ASP A 543 -39.33 -18.01 -40.15
C ASP A 543 -38.20 -18.14 -39.10
N PRO A 544 -37.29 -19.13 -39.22
CA PRO A 544 -36.17 -19.29 -38.28
C PRO A 544 -35.21 -18.10 -38.21
N ASP A 545 -35.08 -17.31 -39.28
CA ASP A 545 -34.22 -16.13 -39.35
C ASP A 545 -34.98 -14.84 -38.99
N GLY A 546 -36.31 -14.95 -38.78
CA GLY A 546 -37.18 -13.82 -38.43
C GLY A 546 -37.57 -12.97 -39.64
N ASP A 547 -37.38 -13.48 -40.86
CA ASP A 547 -37.77 -12.79 -42.08
C ASP A 547 -39.29 -12.60 -42.16
N VAL A 548 -39.71 -11.48 -42.77
CA VAL A 548 -41.12 -11.16 -42.92
C VAL A 548 -41.75 -12.10 -43.94
N LEU A 549 -42.70 -12.91 -43.48
CA LEU A 549 -43.41 -13.87 -44.32
C LEU A 549 -44.40 -13.20 -45.27
N THR A 550 -44.39 -13.62 -46.53
CA THR A 550 -45.31 -13.14 -47.56
C THR A 550 -46.13 -14.29 -48.14
N LEU A 551 -47.44 -14.09 -48.28
CA LEU A 551 -48.34 -15.04 -48.94
C LEU A 551 -48.18 -14.93 -50.46
N THR A 552 -47.69 -15.98 -51.10
CA THR A 552 -47.33 -16.00 -52.53
C THR A 552 -48.42 -16.56 -53.43
N SER A 553 -49.16 -17.57 -52.97
CA SER A 553 -50.28 -18.14 -53.72
C SER A 553 -51.27 -18.86 -52.83
N VAL A 554 -52.52 -18.92 -53.27
CA VAL A 554 -53.59 -19.74 -52.71
C VAL A 554 -54.30 -20.53 -53.79
N ASP A 555 -54.57 -21.80 -53.51
CA ASP A 555 -55.33 -22.67 -54.41
C ASP A 555 -56.84 -22.49 -54.19
N ASN A 556 -57.64 -22.82 -55.20
CA ASN A 556 -59.09 -22.96 -55.01
C ASN A 556 -59.40 -24.33 -54.39
N PRO A 557 -60.47 -24.44 -53.58
CA PRO A 557 -60.83 -25.70 -52.96
C PRO A 557 -61.18 -26.78 -53.99
N PRO A 558 -60.79 -28.06 -53.78
CA PRO A 558 -61.05 -29.15 -54.74
C PRO A 558 -62.54 -29.43 -54.97
N VAL A 559 -63.38 -29.12 -54.00
CA VAL A 559 -64.83 -29.24 -54.07
C VAL A 559 -65.38 -27.84 -54.30
N ALA A 560 -66.21 -27.62 -55.33
CA ALA A 560 -66.73 -26.28 -55.69
C ALA A 560 -67.77 -25.72 -54.69
N GLN A 561 -67.57 -25.98 -53.40
CA GLN A 561 -68.40 -25.52 -52.29
C GLN A 561 -67.99 -24.12 -51.81
N GLY A 562 -66.74 -23.72 -52.09
CA GLY A 562 -66.21 -22.38 -51.80
C GLY A 562 -65.45 -21.76 -52.98
N LEU A 563 -65.33 -20.44 -52.94
CA LEU A 563 -64.44 -19.63 -53.78
C LEU A 563 -63.42 -18.94 -52.90
N VAL A 564 -62.14 -19.05 -53.28
CA VAL A 564 -61.03 -18.43 -52.57
C VAL A 564 -60.42 -17.32 -53.42
N THR A 565 -60.23 -16.14 -52.83
CA THR A 565 -59.49 -15.05 -53.47
C THR A 565 -58.48 -14.46 -52.50
N GLN A 566 -57.25 -14.22 -52.96
CA GLN A 566 -56.24 -13.55 -52.16
C GLN A 566 -56.48 -12.02 -52.13
N SER A 567 -56.35 -11.43 -50.94
CA SER A 567 -56.38 -9.98 -50.73
C SER A 567 -55.21 -9.57 -49.83
N GLY A 568 -54.06 -9.30 -50.45
CA GLY A 568 -52.82 -9.05 -49.71
C GLY A 568 -52.34 -10.29 -48.95
N SER A 569 -52.13 -10.16 -47.63
CA SER A 569 -51.79 -11.25 -46.71
C SER A 569 -52.99 -12.05 -46.22
N LEU A 570 -54.22 -11.60 -46.52
CA LEU A 570 -55.45 -12.28 -46.14
C LEU A 570 -55.98 -13.13 -47.29
N VAL A 571 -56.70 -14.18 -46.91
CA VAL A 571 -57.42 -15.05 -47.82
C VAL A 571 -58.91 -14.83 -47.62
N GLN A 572 -59.64 -14.55 -48.69
CA GLN A 572 -61.08 -14.33 -48.63
C GLN A 572 -61.81 -15.58 -49.11
N TYR A 573 -62.59 -16.20 -48.22
CA TYR A 573 -63.40 -17.38 -48.55
C TYR A 573 -64.87 -17.01 -48.71
N THR A 574 -65.51 -17.48 -49.79
CA THR A 574 -66.96 -17.32 -50.02
C THR A 574 -67.60 -18.66 -50.25
N ARG A 575 -68.59 -19.01 -49.45
CA ARG A 575 -69.40 -20.22 -49.64
C ARG A 575 -70.30 -20.08 -50.88
N LEU A 576 -70.32 -21.09 -51.76
CA LEU A 576 -71.04 -21.09 -53.06
C LEU A 576 -72.32 -21.96 -53.09
N GLY A 577 -72.78 -22.51 -51.97
CA GLY A 577 -74.03 -23.29 -51.90
C GLY A 577 -74.43 -23.76 -50.50
N ASN A 578 -75.56 -24.47 -50.40
CA ASN A 578 -76.21 -24.81 -49.12
C ASN A 578 -75.82 -26.21 -48.57
N ASN A 579 -74.82 -26.86 -49.16
CA ASN A 579 -74.38 -28.19 -48.73
C ASN A 579 -73.53 -28.10 -47.46
N THR A 580 -73.61 -29.13 -46.62
CA THR A 580 -72.79 -29.27 -45.38
C THR A 580 -71.61 -30.20 -45.59
N GLY A 581 -70.52 -30.01 -44.84
CA GLY A 581 -69.33 -30.88 -44.82
C GLY A 581 -68.02 -30.10 -44.90
N VAL A 582 -66.89 -30.81 -45.10
CA VAL A 582 -65.55 -30.20 -45.17
C VAL A 582 -65.21 -29.59 -46.53
N ASP A 583 -64.45 -28.51 -46.51
CA ASP A 583 -63.74 -27.90 -47.62
C ASP A 583 -62.28 -27.64 -47.22
N SER A 584 -61.34 -27.62 -48.17
CA SER A 584 -59.93 -27.32 -47.85
C SER A 584 -59.15 -26.82 -49.06
N PHE A 585 -58.09 -26.04 -48.83
CA PHE A 585 -57.20 -25.55 -49.89
C PHE A 585 -55.81 -25.22 -49.34
N ASN A 586 -54.81 -25.20 -50.23
CA ASN A 586 -53.42 -24.94 -49.84
C ASN A 586 -53.05 -23.47 -50.05
N TYR A 587 -52.05 -23.03 -49.30
CA TYR A 587 -51.42 -21.72 -49.47
C TYR A 587 -49.89 -21.84 -49.39
N SER A 588 -49.18 -20.95 -50.08
CA SER A 588 -47.71 -20.94 -50.07
C SER A 588 -47.16 -19.61 -49.58
N ILE A 589 -46.15 -19.67 -48.74
CA ILE A 589 -45.47 -18.52 -48.14
C ILE A 589 -44.01 -18.46 -48.60
N SER A 590 -43.44 -17.26 -48.60
CA SER A 590 -42.01 -17.02 -48.85
C SER A 590 -41.45 -16.02 -47.84
N ASP A 591 -40.19 -16.25 -47.45
CA ASP A 591 -39.35 -15.35 -46.67
C ASP A 591 -38.85 -14.13 -47.47
N GLY A 592 -39.07 -14.10 -48.80
CA GLY A 592 -38.55 -13.06 -49.69
C GLY A 592 -37.06 -13.19 -50.03
N GLN A 593 -36.35 -14.15 -49.40
CA GLN A 593 -34.91 -14.41 -49.51
C GLN A 593 -34.60 -15.73 -50.23
N GLY A 594 -35.65 -16.45 -50.67
CA GLY A 594 -35.57 -17.60 -51.56
C GLY A 594 -36.11 -18.89 -50.95
N GLY A 595 -36.41 -18.90 -49.65
CA GLY A 595 -37.13 -19.96 -48.98
C GLY A 595 -38.64 -19.87 -49.23
N THR A 596 -39.27 -21.04 -49.36
CA THR A 596 -40.73 -21.17 -49.51
C THR A 596 -41.25 -22.36 -48.73
N ALA A 597 -42.47 -22.24 -48.20
CA ALA A 597 -43.20 -23.32 -47.54
C ALA A 597 -44.68 -23.31 -47.93
N THR A 598 -45.36 -24.44 -47.75
CA THR A 598 -46.78 -24.60 -48.11
C THR A 598 -47.57 -25.12 -46.91
N GLY A 599 -48.60 -24.36 -46.52
CA GLY A 599 -49.59 -24.72 -45.50
C GLY A 599 -50.94 -25.09 -46.12
N GLN A 600 -51.90 -25.47 -45.27
CA GLN A 600 -53.26 -25.85 -45.69
C GLN A 600 -54.30 -25.20 -44.76
N ILE A 601 -55.40 -24.72 -45.33
CA ILE A 601 -56.58 -24.23 -44.59
C ILE A 601 -57.70 -25.27 -44.72
N ASN A 602 -58.26 -25.67 -43.59
CA ASN A 602 -59.42 -26.56 -43.50
C ASN A 602 -60.66 -25.79 -43.03
N ILE A 603 -61.80 -26.02 -43.66
CA ILE A 603 -63.08 -25.35 -43.38
C ILE A 603 -64.19 -26.40 -43.20
N GLU A 604 -65.03 -26.24 -42.19
CA GLU A 604 -66.24 -27.04 -41.97
C GLU A 604 -67.50 -26.19 -42.27
N LEU A 605 -68.28 -26.61 -43.26
CA LEU A 605 -69.52 -25.94 -43.67
C LEU A 605 -70.71 -26.48 -42.88
N LEU A 606 -71.20 -25.67 -41.95
CA LEU A 606 -72.38 -25.94 -41.14
C LEU A 606 -73.68 -25.70 -41.93
N PRO A 607 -74.86 -26.18 -41.47
CA PRO A 607 -76.14 -25.86 -42.12
C PRO A 607 -76.32 -24.35 -42.28
N VAL A 608 -76.70 -23.88 -43.47
CA VAL A 608 -76.86 -22.43 -43.73
C VAL A 608 -77.87 -21.83 -42.76
N ALA A 609 -77.54 -20.66 -42.22
CA ALA A 609 -78.42 -19.91 -41.34
C ALA A 609 -79.82 -19.70 -41.96
N ASP A 610 -80.86 -19.79 -41.14
CA ASP A 610 -82.26 -19.55 -41.53
C ASP A 610 -82.97 -18.71 -40.46
N ASN A 611 -84.25 -18.40 -40.64
CA ASN A 611 -84.98 -17.54 -39.71
C ASN A 611 -85.62 -18.30 -38.53
N ASN A 612 -85.11 -19.50 -38.20
CA ASN A 612 -85.54 -20.25 -37.03
C ASN A 612 -84.46 -20.15 -35.94
N PRO A 613 -84.82 -20.29 -34.65
CA PRO A 613 -83.84 -20.40 -33.58
C PRO A 613 -82.82 -21.51 -33.82
N ASN A 614 -81.55 -21.13 -33.97
CA ASN A 614 -80.41 -21.95 -34.29
C ASN A 614 -79.40 -21.93 -33.14
N SER A 615 -78.73 -23.06 -32.90
CA SER A 615 -77.61 -23.15 -31.96
C SER A 615 -76.39 -23.67 -32.69
N VAL A 616 -75.37 -22.82 -32.81
CA VAL A 616 -74.21 -23.03 -33.66
C VAL A 616 -72.96 -22.81 -32.82
N THR A 617 -72.02 -23.75 -32.90
CA THR A 617 -70.75 -23.70 -32.16
C THR A 617 -69.60 -23.89 -33.12
N GLY A 618 -68.59 -23.04 -32.98
CA GLY A 618 -67.31 -23.03 -33.67
C GLY A 618 -66.28 -23.97 -33.05
N GLY A 619 -65.00 -23.68 -33.31
CA GLY A 619 -63.81 -24.40 -32.91
C GLY A 619 -62.72 -23.45 -32.40
N ASN A 620 -61.44 -23.85 -32.53
CA ASN A 620 -60.32 -23.10 -31.95
C ASN A 620 -59.63 -22.15 -32.95
N PHE A 621 -60.23 -21.91 -34.11
CA PHE A 621 -59.71 -21.01 -35.14
C PHE A 621 -60.79 -19.97 -35.48
N GLY A 622 -60.40 -18.83 -36.05
CA GLY A 622 -61.33 -17.73 -36.34
C GLY A 622 -62.47 -18.13 -37.26
N ASP A 623 -63.66 -18.30 -36.68
CA ASP A 623 -64.88 -18.80 -37.29
C ASP A 623 -65.80 -17.67 -37.78
N ASN A 624 -66.78 -18.02 -38.62
CA ASN A 624 -67.75 -17.05 -39.13
C ASN A 624 -69.17 -17.61 -39.07
N LEU A 625 -69.90 -17.23 -38.02
CA LEU A 625 -71.24 -17.72 -37.72
C LEU A 625 -72.30 -16.61 -37.81
N ASN A 626 -73.49 -16.96 -38.29
CA ASN A 626 -74.60 -16.04 -38.52
C ASN A 626 -75.94 -16.68 -38.08
N GLY A 627 -76.76 -15.96 -37.32
CA GLY A 627 -78.07 -16.39 -36.82
C GLY A 627 -79.20 -16.14 -37.81
N LEU A 628 -79.21 -14.95 -38.41
CA LEU A 628 -80.27 -14.36 -39.23
C LEU A 628 -81.53 -13.96 -38.44
N GLY A 629 -82.50 -14.84 -38.29
CA GLY A 629 -83.78 -14.47 -37.67
C GLY A 629 -84.19 -15.50 -36.64
N GLY A 630 -84.84 -15.08 -35.56
CA GLY A 630 -85.14 -15.97 -34.44
C GLY A 630 -84.19 -15.73 -33.28
N ASN A 631 -84.34 -16.49 -32.19
CA ASN A 631 -83.50 -16.32 -31.01
C ASN A 631 -82.38 -17.35 -31.05
N ASP A 632 -81.22 -16.93 -31.54
CA ASP A 632 -80.10 -17.79 -31.87
C ASP A 632 -79.08 -17.88 -30.73
N THR A 633 -78.24 -18.92 -30.76
CA THR A 633 -77.09 -19.07 -29.87
C THR A 633 -75.85 -19.38 -30.70
N LEU A 634 -74.91 -18.44 -30.78
CA LEU A 634 -73.67 -18.56 -31.53
C LEU A 634 -72.49 -18.56 -30.56
N ILE A 635 -71.61 -19.56 -30.67
CA ILE A 635 -70.44 -19.72 -29.78
C ILE A 635 -69.21 -19.92 -30.65
N GLY A 636 -68.18 -19.07 -30.54
CA GLY A 636 -66.93 -19.16 -31.32
C GLY A 636 -65.95 -20.18 -30.74
N LEU A 637 -65.66 -20.10 -29.44
CA LEU A 637 -64.71 -20.88 -28.64
C LEU A 637 -63.28 -20.33 -28.65
N GLY A 638 -62.52 -20.42 -29.74
CA GLY A 638 -61.18 -19.86 -29.76
C GLY A 638 -60.74 -19.45 -31.16
N GLY A 639 -59.76 -18.56 -31.25
CA GLY A 639 -59.46 -17.85 -32.49
C GLY A 639 -60.18 -16.50 -32.53
N ASN A 640 -59.99 -15.75 -33.61
CA ASN A 640 -60.62 -14.45 -33.80
C ASN A 640 -61.92 -14.63 -34.58
N ASP A 641 -63.03 -14.77 -33.88
CA ASP A 641 -64.31 -15.19 -34.41
C ASP A 641 -65.17 -14.01 -34.90
N SER A 642 -66.04 -14.25 -35.88
CA SER A 642 -67.08 -13.30 -36.32
C SER A 642 -68.47 -13.91 -36.14
N LEU A 643 -69.24 -13.32 -35.24
CA LEU A 643 -70.53 -13.82 -34.78
C LEU A 643 -71.60 -12.75 -34.99
N ARG A 644 -72.68 -13.07 -35.73
CA ARG A 644 -73.77 -12.11 -36.01
C ARG A 644 -75.15 -12.71 -35.75
N GLY A 645 -75.93 -12.15 -34.82
CA GLY A 645 -77.29 -12.60 -34.49
C GLY A 645 -78.34 -12.16 -35.53
N ASN A 646 -78.37 -10.87 -35.83
CA ASN A 646 -79.40 -10.13 -36.58
C ASN A 646 -80.76 -10.02 -35.87
N ASP A 647 -81.87 -10.53 -36.44
CA ASP A 647 -83.22 -10.25 -35.93
C ASP A 647 -83.64 -11.28 -34.86
N GLY A 648 -83.77 -10.89 -33.60
CA GLY A 648 -84.28 -11.72 -32.51
C GLY A 648 -83.52 -11.46 -31.22
N ASN A 649 -83.80 -12.24 -30.17
CA ASN A 649 -83.08 -12.14 -28.90
C ASN A 649 -81.98 -13.19 -28.88
N ASP A 650 -80.78 -12.80 -29.28
CA ASP A 650 -79.68 -13.71 -29.58
C ASP A 650 -78.68 -13.82 -28.43
N SER A 651 -77.95 -14.94 -28.38
CA SER A 651 -76.88 -15.18 -27.41
C SER A 651 -75.58 -15.48 -28.15
N LEU A 652 -74.66 -14.53 -28.15
CA LEU A 652 -73.37 -14.63 -28.83
C LEU A 652 -72.24 -14.73 -27.79
N SER A 653 -71.35 -15.69 -27.95
CA SER A 653 -70.14 -15.85 -27.12
C SER A 653 -68.93 -16.01 -28.02
N GLY A 654 -67.98 -15.08 -27.94
CA GLY A 654 -66.75 -15.06 -28.71
C GLY A 654 -65.89 -16.26 -28.36
N GLY A 655 -65.34 -16.25 -27.15
CA GLY A 655 -64.39 -17.28 -26.73
C GLY A 655 -63.03 -16.63 -26.57
N SER A 656 -61.94 -17.35 -26.85
CA SER A 656 -60.59 -16.80 -26.72
C SER A 656 -60.04 -16.28 -28.04
N GLY A 657 -59.70 -15.00 -28.10
CA GLY A 657 -59.17 -14.36 -29.29
C GLY A 657 -59.92 -13.06 -29.58
N THR A 658 -59.41 -12.24 -30.48
CA THR A 658 -60.01 -10.93 -30.74
C THR A 658 -61.25 -11.09 -31.61
N ASP A 659 -62.42 -11.09 -30.99
CA ASP A 659 -63.68 -11.47 -31.62
C ASP A 659 -64.49 -10.27 -32.11
N LEU A 660 -65.35 -10.49 -33.12
CA LEU A 660 -66.33 -9.55 -33.62
C LEU A 660 -67.75 -10.08 -33.38
N LEU A 661 -68.43 -9.54 -32.38
CA LEU A 661 -69.77 -9.94 -31.95
C LEU A 661 -70.80 -8.86 -32.33
N GLN A 662 -71.86 -9.23 -33.04
CA GLN A 662 -72.92 -8.32 -33.45
C GLN A 662 -74.31 -8.90 -33.15
N GLY A 663 -75.03 -8.31 -32.20
CA GLY A 663 -76.38 -8.70 -31.77
C GLY A 663 -77.40 -8.54 -32.89
N GLY A 664 -77.86 -7.32 -33.15
CA GLY A 664 -78.76 -6.97 -34.23
C GLY A 664 -80.03 -6.28 -33.73
N ILE A 665 -81.21 -6.69 -34.20
CA ILE A 665 -82.48 -6.16 -33.74
C ILE A 665 -83.09 -7.12 -32.70
N GLY A 666 -83.18 -6.72 -31.45
CA GLY A 666 -83.80 -7.51 -30.37
C GLY A 666 -83.07 -7.32 -29.05
N GLU A 667 -83.42 -8.09 -28.01
CA GLU A 667 -82.68 -8.02 -26.74
C GLU A 667 -81.60 -9.09 -26.72
N ASP A 668 -80.38 -8.71 -27.06
CA ASP A 668 -79.27 -9.63 -27.27
C ASP A 668 -78.37 -9.79 -26.05
N THR A 669 -77.63 -10.90 -25.98
CA THR A 669 -76.57 -11.14 -25.01
C THR A 669 -75.26 -11.41 -25.76
N LEU A 670 -74.28 -10.53 -25.63
CA LEU A 670 -72.95 -10.65 -26.24
C LEU A 670 -71.92 -10.90 -25.15
N GLN A 671 -71.06 -11.89 -25.33
CA GLN A 671 -70.07 -12.29 -24.36
C GLN A 671 -68.67 -12.38 -24.97
N GLY A 672 -67.73 -11.60 -24.43
CA GLY A 672 -66.30 -11.62 -24.77
C GLY A 672 -65.43 -12.25 -23.67
N ASP A 673 -64.12 -12.29 -23.90
CA ASP A 673 -63.12 -12.77 -22.94
C ASP A 673 -62.18 -11.66 -22.43
N LEU A 674 -60.90 -11.98 -22.17
CA LEU A 674 -59.88 -11.02 -21.71
C LEU A 674 -59.02 -10.47 -22.87
N THR A 675 -59.22 -10.97 -24.08
CA THR A 675 -58.54 -10.51 -25.28
C THR A 675 -59.38 -9.45 -26.02
N PRO A 676 -58.77 -8.55 -26.82
CA PRO A 676 -59.48 -7.40 -27.40
C PRO A 676 -60.64 -7.77 -28.34
N ASP A 677 -61.88 -7.60 -27.88
CA ASP A 677 -63.10 -7.89 -28.63
C ASP A 677 -63.78 -6.63 -29.19
N THR A 678 -64.54 -6.78 -30.27
CA THR A 678 -65.44 -5.75 -30.82
C THR A 678 -66.89 -6.24 -30.69
N MET A 679 -67.68 -5.57 -29.87
CA MET A 679 -69.07 -5.97 -29.58
C MET A 679 -70.06 -4.87 -29.95
N THR A 680 -71.15 -5.23 -30.63
CA THR A 680 -72.17 -4.27 -31.08
C THR A 680 -73.58 -4.84 -30.91
N GLY A 681 -74.40 -4.24 -30.05
CA GLY A 681 -75.79 -4.65 -29.79
C GLY A 681 -76.72 -4.28 -30.95
N ASN A 682 -76.70 -3.04 -31.38
CA ASN A 682 -77.63 -2.42 -32.34
C ASN A 682 -79.03 -2.21 -31.72
N ALA A 683 -80.13 -2.49 -32.43
CA ALA A 683 -81.44 -2.00 -32.02
C ALA A 683 -82.08 -2.88 -30.95
N GLY A 684 -81.99 -2.48 -29.68
CA GLY A 684 -82.69 -3.16 -28.59
C GLY A 684 -82.14 -2.84 -27.22
N SER A 685 -82.46 -3.68 -26.22
CA SER A 685 -81.92 -3.54 -24.86
C SER A 685 -80.93 -4.67 -24.60
N ASP A 686 -79.72 -4.49 -25.08
CA ASP A 686 -78.70 -5.55 -25.13
C ASP A 686 -77.89 -5.68 -23.83
N GLN A 687 -77.35 -6.88 -23.61
CA GLN A 687 -76.51 -7.23 -22.48
C GLN A 687 -75.11 -7.64 -22.95
N PHE A 688 -74.07 -7.00 -22.41
CA PHE A 688 -72.68 -7.37 -22.66
C PHE A 688 -72.10 -8.08 -21.43
N ARG A 689 -71.34 -9.15 -21.63
CA ARG A 689 -70.78 -10.02 -20.57
C ARG A 689 -69.31 -10.33 -20.83
N TYR A 690 -68.57 -10.61 -19.76
CA TYR A 690 -67.17 -11.04 -19.81
C TYR A 690 -66.98 -12.27 -18.91
N THR A 691 -66.14 -13.20 -19.34
CA THR A 691 -65.75 -14.35 -18.50
C THR A 691 -64.32 -14.22 -18.02
N SER A 692 -64.15 -14.13 -16.70
CA SER A 692 -62.88 -14.47 -16.05
C SER A 692 -62.88 -15.97 -15.72
N ALA A 693 -61.73 -16.63 -15.83
CA ALA A 693 -61.65 -18.08 -15.68
C ALA A 693 -61.90 -18.61 -14.23
N ASP A 694 -62.13 -17.74 -13.23
CA ASP A 694 -62.03 -18.13 -11.81
C ASP A 694 -63.28 -17.88 -10.93
N ASP A 695 -64.43 -17.44 -11.46
CA ASP A 695 -65.64 -17.29 -10.65
C ASP A 695 -66.92 -17.66 -11.39
N GLY A 696 -67.57 -18.73 -10.94
CA GLY A 696 -68.82 -19.23 -11.50
C GLY A 696 -69.89 -18.14 -11.65
N GLY A 697 -70.19 -17.79 -12.90
CA GLY A 697 -71.41 -17.09 -13.33
C GLY A 697 -71.61 -15.69 -12.74
N GLY A 698 -70.96 -14.68 -13.30
CA GLY A 698 -71.27 -13.26 -13.02
C GLY A 698 -72.53 -12.78 -13.76
N SER A 699 -73.42 -12.06 -13.07
CA SER A 699 -74.72 -11.56 -13.55
C SER A 699 -74.59 -10.48 -14.64
N GLY A 700 -75.55 -10.43 -15.59
CA GLY A 700 -75.62 -9.39 -16.61
C GLY A 700 -75.73 -7.98 -16.03
N PHE A 701 -75.06 -7.01 -16.66
CA PHE A 701 -75.05 -5.60 -16.27
C PHE A 701 -75.77 -4.73 -17.31
N ASN A 702 -76.52 -3.73 -16.85
CA ASN A 702 -77.15 -2.69 -17.68
C ASN A 702 -76.43 -1.36 -17.37
N ALA A 703 -75.46 -0.97 -18.19
CA ALA A 703 -74.63 0.21 -17.96
C ALA A 703 -75.22 1.43 -18.68
N SER A 704 -75.31 2.56 -17.97
CA SER A 704 -75.88 3.81 -18.50
C SER A 704 -74.83 4.88 -18.85
N SER A 705 -73.53 4.58 -18.75
CA SER A 705 -72.44 5.42 -19.27
C SER A 705 -71.09 4.69 -19.38
N ASN A 706 -70.20 5.19 -20.24
CA ASN A 706 -68.82 4.68 -20.46
C ASN A 706 -67.91 4.71 -19.20
N THR A 707 -68.30 5.44 -18.15
CA THR A 707 -67.51 5.58 -16.91
C THR A 707 -67.65 4.37 -15.97
N GLU A 708 -68.79 3.68 -15.95
CA GLU A 708 -68.99 2.46 -15.13
C GLU A 708 -68.28 1.23 -15.72
N ILE A 709 -68.05 1.21 -17.03
CA ILE A 709 -67.44 0.08 -17.75
C ILE A 709 -65.92 0.01 -17.47
N LYS A 710 -65.23 1.15 -17.38
CA LYS A 710 -63.75 1.18 -17.28
C LYS A 710 -63.17 0.88 -15.89
N SER A 711 -63.99 0.86 -14.84
CA SER A 711 -63.52 0.59 -13.47
C SER A 711 -63.38 -0.90 -13.14
N LEU A 712 -63.89 -1.82 -13.97
CA LEU A 712 -63.95 -3.26 -13.66
C LEU A 712 -63.03 -4.17 -14.50
N ILE A 713 -62.47 -3.69 -15.62
CA ILE A 713 -61.80 -4.57 -16.61
C ILE A 713 -60.27 -4.68 -16.45
N GLY A 714 -59.66 -3.93 -15.52
CA GLY A 714 -58.22 -4.00 -15.27
C GLY A 714 -57.37 -3.41 -16.40
N GLY A 715 -56.35 -2.65 -16.04
CA GLY A 715 -55.52 -1.94 -17.02
C GLY A 715 -54.79 -2.89 -17.96
N ASN A 716 -54.99 -2.67 -19.27
CA ASN A 716 -54.04 -2.88 -20.38
C ASN A 716 -54.47 -3.79 -21.56
N LEU A 717 -55.75 -4.10 -21.78
CA LEU A 717 -56.26 -4.60 -23.09
C LEU A 717 -57.64 -3.99 -23.38
N TYR A 718 -57.89 -3.51 -24.60
CA TYR A 718 -59.05 -2.66 -24.92
C TYR A 718 -60.08 -3.34 -25.83
N ASP A 719 -61.26 -3.66 -25.32
CA ASP A 719 -62.43 -4.02 -26.13
C ASP A 719 -63.15 -2.76 -26.64
N THR A 720 -63.78 -2.85 -27.80
CA THR A 720 -64.52 -1.75 -28.44
C THR A 720 -66.03 -2.04 -28.51
N ILE A 721 -66.84 -1.28 -27.78
CA ILE A 721 -68.32 -1.31 -27.86
C ILE A 721 -68.81 -0.10 -28.65
N THR A 722 -69.54 -0.30 -29.75
CA THR A 722 -69.83 0.77 -30.74
C THR A 722 -71.26 1.35 -30.73
N ASP A 723 -72.12 0.91 -29.81
CA ASP A 723 -73.56 1.21 -29.87
C ASP A 723 -74.02 2.25 -28.82
N PHE A 724 -74.32 3.48 -29.27
CA PHE A 724 -74.90 4.56 -28.43
C PHE A 724 -75.94 5.43 -29.20
N GLU A 725 -76.72 4.85 -30.10
CA GLU A 725 -77.77 5.59 -30.82
C GLU A 725 -79.12 5.50 -30.07
N GLY A 726 -79.32 6.34 -29.06
CA GLY A 726 -80.51 6.23 -28.22
C GLY A 726 -80.93 7.42 -27.34
N LEU A 727 -80.52 8.67 -27.60
CA LEU A 727 -81.10 9.83 -26.89
C LEU A 727 -81.33 11.03 -27.82
N GLY A 728 -82.58 11.14 -28.29
CA GLY A 728 -83.04 12.26 -29.09
C GLY A 728 -83.17 13.59 -28.33
N ALA A 729 -82.75 14.66 -29.02
CA ALA A 729 -83.24 16.05 -28.97
C ALA A 729 -82.84 17.01 -27.81
N ALA A 730 -81.98 17.96 -28.21
CA ALA A 730 -81.98 19.41 -27.91
C ALA A 730 -81.30 19.99 -26.65
N ILE A 731 -80.14 20.62 -26.93
CA ILE A 731 -79.44 21.72 -26.23
C ILE A 731 -78.77 21.41 -24.88
N GLY A 732 -77.43 21.25 -24.94
CA GLY A 732 -76.54 21.72 -23.90
C GLY A 732 -75.45 20.73 -23.52
N ASP A 733 -74.30 20.80 -24.20
CA ASP A 733 -72.99 20.57 -23.58
C ASP A 733 -71.99 21.54 -24.19
N LYS A 734 -71.85 22.70 -23.53
CA LYS A 734 -70.67 23.56 -23.64
C LYS A 734 -69.84 23.29 -22.40
N ILE A 735 -68.62 22.81 -22.55
CA ILE A 735 -67.64 22.86 -21.45
C ILE A 735 -67.04 24.27 -21.45
N ASN A 736 -67.38 25.06 -20.42
CA ASN A 736 -66.80 26.37 -20.14
C ASN A 736 -65.50 26.17 -19.34
N PHE A 737 -64.41 26.86 -19.72
CA PHE A 737 -63.20 26.94 -18.90
C PHE A 737 -63.43 27.85 -17.69
N ALA A 738 -63.14 27.37 -16.48
CA ALA A 738 -63.14 28.18 -15.27
C ALA A 738 -61.93 29.14 -15.26
N THR A 739 -62.20 30.44 -15.20
CA THR A 739 -61.22 31.54 -15.31
C THR A 739 -60.47 31.86 -14.01
N THR A 740 -60.14 30.85 -13.20
CA THR A 740 -59.41 31.06 -11.94
C THR A 740 -58.12 30.25 -11.90
N VAL A 741 -57.00 30.94 -12.12
CA VAL A 741 -55.64 30.46 -11.82
C VAL A 741 -55.59 30.09 -10.33
N ILE A 742 -55.24 28.85 -10.00
CA ILE A 742 -55.12 28.38 -8.61
C ILE A 742 -53.84 29.00 -8.02
N GLN A 743 -53.99 29.97 -7.11
CA GLN A 743 -52.88 30.76 -6.54
C GLN A 743 -52.38 30.31 -5.15
N SER A 744 -52.57 29.07 -4.70
CA SER A 744 -51.96 28.68 -3.41
C SER A 744 -51.56 27.21 -3.29
N PHE A 745 -50.28 27.00 -2.96
CA PHE A 745 -49.59 25.73 -2.71
C PHE A 745 -50.09 24.93 -1.48
N ALA A 746 -51.05 25.43 -0.70
CA ALA A 746 -51.34 24.89 0.63
C ALA A 746 -52.10 23.54 0.65
N ASN A 747 -52.67 23.07 -0.46
CA ASN A 747 -53.54 21.88 -0.49
C ASN A 747 -53.05 20.71 -1.37
N ILE A 748 -51.84 20.79 -1.96
CA ILE A 748 -51.33 19.75 -2.89
C ILE A 748 -50.31 18.82 -2.23
N ALA A 749 -49.65 19.27 -1.15
CA ALA A 749 -48.59 18.52 -0.46
C ALA A 749 -49.05 17.22 0.24
N THR A 750 -50.35 16.92 0.28
CA THR A 750 -50.89 15.73 0.99
C THR A 750 -51.28 14.56 0.09
N THR A 751 -51.27 14.71 -1.25
CA THR A 751 -51.80 13.65 -2.15
C THR A 751 -50.82 13.17 -3.22
N VAL A 752 -49.72 13.87 -3.48
CA VAL A 752 -48.72 13.48 -4.48
C VAL A 752 -47.37 13.30 -3.78
N GLN A 753 -47.13 12.11 -3.23
CA GLN A 753 -45.89 11.80 -2.49
C GLN A 753 -45.23 10.48 -2.93
N THR A 754 -45.49 10.05 -4.17
CA THR A 754 -44.82 8.88 -4.76
C THR A 754 -44.58 9.12 -6.25
N ASN A 755 -43.33 8.95 -6.69
CA ASN A 755 -42.88 9.05 -8.09
C ASN A 755 -43.91 8.45 -9.05
N ILE A 756 -44.51 9.30 -9.89
CA ILE A 756 -45.52 8.90 -10.88
C ILE A 756 -44.77 8.48 -12.15
N THR A 757 -44.49 7.19 -12.31
CA THR A 757 -43.77 6.66 -13.49
C THR A 757 -44.68 6.14 -14.60
N GLY A 758 -46.00 6.20 -14.44
CA GLY A 758 -46.95 5.48 -15.30
C GLY A 758 -47.92 6.30 -16.18
N ASP A 759 -48.17 7.58 -15.88
CA ASP A 759 -49.24 8.38 -16.52
C ASP A 759 -48.77 9.81 -16.88
N VAL A 760 -47.56 9.93 -17.44
CA VAL A 760 -47.00 11.21 -17.89
C VAL A 760 -47.10 11.29 -19.40
N ILE A 761 -47.84 12.28 -19.91
CA ILE A 761 -47.94 12.58 -21.35
C ILE A 761 -46.93 13.71 -21.66
N PRO A 762 -45.82 13.45 -22.37
CA PRO A 762 -44.83 14.47 -22.68
C PRO A 762 -45.35 15.43 -23.74
N GLY A 763 -45.21 16.74 -23.51
CA GLY A 763 -45.49 17.78 -24.49
C GLY A 763 -44.38 17.93 -25.53
N THR A 764 -44.66 18.68 -26.60
CA THR A 764 -43.69 18.99 -27.68
C THR A 764 -42.73 20.14 -27.32
N SER A 765 -42.82 20.70 -26.11
CA SER A 765 -41.95 21.76 -25.59
C SER A 765 -41.24 21.30 -24.30
N PRO A 766 -39.94 21.61 -24.09
CA PRO A 766 -39.20 21.17 -22.91
C PRO A 766 -39.86 21.63 -21.60
N GLY A 767 -40.01 20.71 -20.65
CA GLY A 767 -40.58 20.99 -19.33
C GLY A 767 -42.11 21.06 -19.27
N LEU A 768 -42.86 20.74 -20.33
CA LEU A 768 -44.33 20.74 -20.28
C LEU A 768 -44.88 19.31 -20.39
N PHE A 769 -45.62 18.85 -19.36
CA PHE A 769 -46.30 17.55 -19.36
C PHE A 769 -47.70 17.61 -18.74
N ALA A 770 -48.51 16.59 -18.98
CA ALA A 770 -49.83 16.46 -18.37
C ALA A 770 -49.92 15.25 -17.45
N PHE A 771 -50.57 15.42 -16.31
CA PHE A 771 -50.88 14.38 -15.33
C PHE A 771 -52.39 14.18 -15.21
N ASN A 772 -52.84 12.93 -15.13
CA ASN A 772 -54.25 12.61 -14.98
C ASN A 772 -54.53 11.94 -13.62
N ASP A 773 -55.43 12.51 -12.82
CA ASP A 773 -55.79 11.95 -11.51
C ASP A 773 -56.96 10.95 -11.55
N GLY A 774 -57.40 10.56 -12.74
CA GLY A 774 -58.58 9.72 -12.96
C GLY A 774 -59.89 10.50 -13.11
N THR A 775 -59.91 11.81 -12.84
CA THR A 775 -61.10 12.67 -13.00
C THR A 775 -60.82 13.99 -13.70
N SER A 776 -59.60 14.50 -13.66
CA SER A 776 -59.20 15.77 -14.27
C SER A 776 -57.80 15.63 -14.87
N THR A 777 -57.54 16.33 -15.98
CA THR A 777 -56.19 16.47 -16.51
C THR A 777 -55.56 17.76 -15.97
N TYR A 778 -54.35 17.66 -15.42
CA TYR A 778 -53.55 18.78 -14.93
C TYR A 778 -52.40 19.03 -15.90
N LEU A 779 -52.29 20.27 -16.40
CA LEU A 779 -51.14 20.72 -17.16
C LEU A 779 -50.07 21.21 -16.19
N ILE A 780 -48.87 20.64 -16.28
CA ILE A 780 -47.76 20.86 -15.36
C ILE A 780 -46.55 21.35 -16.17
N TYR A 781 -45.97 22.45 -15.72
CA TYR A 781 -44.68 22.93 -16.19
C TYR A 781 -43.61 22.61 -15.17
N ASP A 782 -42.53 21.98 -15.59
CA ASP A 782 -41.38 21.55 -14.80
C ASP A 782 -40.12 22.28 -15.29
N GLY A 783 -39.51 23.05 -14.38
CA GLY A 783 -38.41 23.94 -14.68
C GLY A 783 -37.06 23.26 -14.94
N ASN A 784 -36.88 22.00 -14.55
CA ASN A 784 -35.62 21.26 -14.79
C ASN A 784 -35.68 20.36 -16.03
N GLY A 785 -36.88 20.17 -16.60
CA GLY A 785 -37.14 19.43 -17.83
C GLY A 785 -37.03 17.90 -17.71
N ASP A 786 -36.96 17.34 -16.50
CA ASP A 786 -36.88 15.90 -16.26
C ASP A 786 -38.25 15.19 -16.29
N ASN A 787 -39.33 15.96 -16.40
CA ASN A 787 -40.72 15.51 -16.44
C ASN A 787 -41.15 14.71 -15.19
N THR A 788 -40.50 14.97 -14.05
CA THR A 788 -40.91 14.47 -12.74
C THR A 788 -41.56 15.60 -11.93
N THR A 789 -42.46 15.24 -11.00
CA THR A 789 -43.10 16.23 -10.14
C THR A 789 -42.20 16.56 -8.94
N GLY A 790 -41.76 17.82 -8.84
CA GLY A 790 -40.87 18.32 -7.79
C GLY A 790 -41.19 19.75 -7.32
N ASN A 791 -40.28 20.36 -6.55
CA ASN A 791 -40.43 21.73 -5.99
C ASN A 791 -40.38 22.83 -7.08
N ASP A 792 -39.89 22.44 -8.24
CA ASP A 792 -39.70 23.16 -9.50
C ASP A 792 -40.88 22.99 -10.47
N SER A 793 -41.88 22.16 -10.13
CA SER A 793 -43.07 21.96 -10.96
C SER A 793 -44.24 22.89 -10.57
N ARG A 794 -44.94 23.43 -11.58
CA ARG A 794 -46.09 24.33 -11.44
C ARG A 794 -47.27 23.88 -12.29
N ILE A 795 -48.45 23.75 -11.67
CA ILE A 795 -49.70 23.47 -12.39
C ILE A 795 -50.14 24.74 -13.12
N LEU A 796 -50.19 24.68 -14.45
CA LEU A 796 -50.62 25.78 -15.32
C LEU A 796 -52.15 25.84 -15.46
N ALA A 797 -52.80 24.68 -15.53
CA ALA A 797 -54.26 24.59 -15.69
C ALA A 797 -54.80 23.24 -15.18
N LYS A 798 -56.06 23.25 -14.74
CA LYS A 798 -56.84 22.06 -14.41
C LYS A 798 -58.01 21.94 -15.39
N LEU A 799 -58.13 20.81 -16.05
CA LEU A 799 -59.21 20.45 -16.96
C LEU A 799 -60.12 19.44 -16.27
N ASP A 800 -61.14 19.95 -15.58
CA ASP A 800 -62.11 19.11 -14.86
C ASP A 800 -62.86 18.18 -15.84
N ASN A 801 -62.92 16.88 -15.55
CA ASN A 801 -63.64 15.85 -16.31
C ASN A 801 -63.12 15.60 -17.74
N VAL A 802 -61.85 15.90 -18.01
CA VAL A 802 -61.18 15.57 -19.27
C VAL A 802 -60.15 14.47 -19.02
N ASN A 803 -60.38 13.26 -19.55
CA ASN A 803 -59.49 12.09 -19.48
C ASN A 803 -59.24 11.45 -20.85
N GLY A 804 -58.05 10.89 -21.07
CA GLY A 804 -57.68 10.21 -22.32
C GLY A 804 -56.97 11.07 -23.37
N VAL A 805 -56.34 12.17 -22.95
CA VAL A 805 -55.47 12.97 -23.83
C VAL A 805 -54.22 12.13 -24.13
N THR A 806 -53.99 11.76 -25.39
CA THR A 806 -52.82 10.93 -25.79
C THR A 806 -51.71 11.74 -26.46
N THR A 807 -51.97 12.99 -26.86
CA THR A 807 -51.00 13.92 -27.44
C THR A 807 -51.32 15.38 -27.04
N LEU A 808 -50.29 16.20 -26.87
CA LEU A 808 -50.40 17.64 -26.59
C LEU A 808 -49.82 18.45 -27.79
N ASP A 809 -50.68 19.16 -28.54
CA ASP A 809 -50.27 20.12 -29.57
C ASP A 809 -50.25 21.54 -28.98
N VAL A 810 -49.13 22.25 -29.15
CA VAL A 810 -48.94 23.64 -28.66
C VAL A 810 -49.98 24.62 -29.20
N ASN A 811 -50.58 24.30 -30.35
CA ASN A 811 -51.54 25.16 -31.04
C ASN A 811 -52.95 25.13 -30.43
N ASP A 812 -53.27 24.13 -29.59
CA ASP A 812 -54.55 24.05 -28.89
C ASP A 812 -54.67 25.07 -27.73
N PHE A 813 -53.57 25.77 -27.41
CA PHE A 813 -53.45 26.61 -26.23
C PHE A 813 -53.23 28.10 -26.52
N ALA A 814 -53.97 28.66 -27.49
CA ALA A 814 -53.91 30.08 -27.86
C ALA A 814 -54.24 31.10 -26.74
N GLY A 815 -54.48 30.66 -25.49
CA GLY A 815 -54.78 31.49 -24.32
C GLY A 815 -53.65 31.66 -23.28
N ILE A 816 -52.49 31.02 -23.45
CA ILE A 816 -51.35 31.09 -22.48
C ILE A 816 -50.38 32.25 -22.80
N ALA A 817 -50.60 32.99 -23.90
CA ALA A 817 -49.79 34.12 -24.32
C ALA A 817 -49.89 35.31 -23.32
N GLY A 818 -49.05 35.28 -22.28
CA GLY A 818 -49.02 36.30 -21.22
C GLY A 818 -48.61 35.79 -19.83
N LEU A 819 -48.37 34.48 -19.66
CA LEU A 819 -47.76 33.94 -18.44
C LEU A 819 -46.24 33.95 -18.56
N ASN A 820 -45.56 34.51 -17.54
CA ASN A 820 -44.11 34.41 -17.40
C ASN A 820 -43.75 33.01 -16.85
N LEU A 821 -43.04 32.21 -17.64
CA LEU A 821 -42.61 30.84 -17.35
C LEU A 821 -41.20 30.84 -16.75
N PRO A 822 -40.90 29.95 -15.79
CA PRO A 822 -39.58 29.93 -15.16
C PRO A 822 -38.46 29.52 -16.14
N PRO A 823 -37.19 29.85 -15.83
CA PRO A 823 -36.03 29.50 -16.64
C PRO A 823 -35.84 27.98 -16.76
N VAL A 824 -35.35 27.51 -17.90
CA VAL A 824 -34.97 26.11 -18.15
C VAL A 824 -33.46 25.93 -17.97
N VAL A 825 -33.09 24.97 -17.13
CA VAL A 825 -31.71 24.56 -16.85
C VAL A 825 -31.51 23.06 -17.08
N GLN A 826 -30.27 22.63 -17.31
CA GLN A 826 -29.93 21.20 -17.40
C GLN A 826 -30.20 20.50 -16.06
N GLY A 827 -30.70 19.26 -16.07
CA GLY A 827 -30.82 18.45 -14.86
C GLY A 827 -29.49 18.22 -14.12
N ASN A 828 -29.54 17.70 -12.89
CA ASN A 828 -28.32 17.43 -12.11
C ASN A 828 -27.40 16.44 -12.85
N THR A 829 -26.10 16.72 -12.85
CA THR A 829 -25.11 15.89 -13.54
C THR A 829 -23.96 15.48 -12.63
N THR A 830 -23.32 14.38 -12.99
CA THR A 830 -22.05 13.95 -12.41
C THR A 830 -21.01 13.96 -13.52
N VAL A 831 -19.88 14.60 -13.26
CA VAL A 831 -18.72 14.66 -14.17
C VAL A 831 -17.57 13.91 -13.51
N ASN A 832 -17.10 12.87 -14.20
CA ASN A 832 -15.88 12.17 -13.83
C ASN A 832 -14.72 12.75 -14.63
N ILE A 833 -13.68 13.17 -13.94
CA ILE A 833 -12.53 13.87 -14.47
C ILE A 833 -11.31 13.01 -14.20
N THR A 834 -10.46 12.80 -15.19
CA THR A 834 -9.15 12.20 -14.97
C THR A 834 -8.25 13.22 -14.29
N GLU A 835 -7.51 12.83 -13.26
CA GLU A 835 -6.56 13.75 -12.62
C GLU A 835 -5.53 14.29 -13.64
N ASP A 836 -4.95 15.45 -13.34
CA ASP A 836 -4.08 16.22 -14.24
C ASP A 836 -4.72 16.69 -15.56
N VAL A 837 -5.96 16.29 -15.84
CA VAL A 837 -6.66 16.63 -17.08
C VAL A 837 -7.71 17.70 -16.83
N ILE A 838 -7.49 18.87 -17.43
CA ILE A 838 -8.48 19.95 -17.45
C ILE A 838 -9.70 19.50 -18.26
N THR A 839 -10.87 19.47 -17.63
CA THR A 839 -12.08 18.89 -18.22
C THR A 839 -13.24 19.89 -18.19
N ASN A 840 -13.97 19.99 -19.31
CA ASN A 840 -15.18 20.83 -19.39
C ASN A 840 -16.33 20.19 -18.60
N LEU A 841 -17.08 21.00 -17.85
CA LEU A 841 -18.18 20.52 -16.99
C LEU A 841 -19.44 20.10 -17.76
N GLY A 842 -19.50 20.33 -19.07
CA GLY A 842 -20.60 19.89 -19.94
C GLY A 842 -21.95 20.55 -19.65
N ILE A 843 -21.93 21.74 -19.04
CA ILE A 843 -23.14 22.48 -18.66
C ILE A 843 -23.75 23.14 -19.90
N SER A 844 -25.04 22.93 -20.18
CA SER A 844 -25.74 23.62 -21.26
C SER A 844 -26.18 25.02 -20.83
N SER A 845 -26.20 25.95 -21.80
CA SER A 845 -26.65 27.33 -21.55
C SER A 845 -28.13 27.36 -21.11
N PRO A 846 -28.46 27.97 -19.96
CA PRO A 846 -29.83 28.19 -19.53
C PRO A 846 -30.58 29.07 -20.52
N VAL A 847 -31.85 28.72 -20.76
CA VAL A 847 -32.74 29.45 -21.66
C VAL A 847 -34.05 29.77 -20.98
N ASP A 848 -34.65 30.88 -21.37
CA ASP A 848 -35.96 31.30 -20.89
C ASP A 848 -36.99 31.18 -22.03
N PRO A 849 -38.11 30.47 -21.86
CA PRO A 849 -39.14 30.31 -22.90
C PRO A 849 -39.83 31.63 -23.29
N ASN A 850 -39.91 32.59 -22.37
CA ASN A 850 -40.43 33.94 -22.60
C ASN A 850 -39.34 34.91 -23.07
N ASN A 851 -38.10 34.45 -23.09
CA ASN A 851 -36.90 35.16 -23.52
C ASN A 851 -36.54 36.32 -22.58
N ASP A 852 -36.90 36.19 -21.30
CA ASP A 852 -36.60 37.16 -20.24
C ASP A 852 -35.11 37.15 -19.82
N PRO A 853 -34.57 38.25 -19.29
CA PRO A 853 -33.17 38.32 -18.87
C PRO A 853 -32.89 37.41 -17.66
N LEU A 854 -31.89 36.53 -17.79
CA LEU A 854 -31.51 35.59 -16.74
C LEU A 854 -30.37 36.13 -15.86
N ILE A 855 -30.51 35.89 -14.55
CA ILE A 855 -29.48 36.08 -13.53
C ILE A 855 -29.03 34.70 -13.05
N ILE A 856 -27.77 34.35 -13.33
CA ILE A 856 -27.16 33.08 -12.89
C ILE A 856 -26.20 33.38 -11.75
N THR A 857 -26.45 32.84 -10.56
CA THR A 857 -25.61 33.05 -9.36
C THR A 857 -24.96 31.75 -8.92
N VAL A 858 -23.65 31.78 -8.67
CA VAL A 858 -22.90 30.64 -8.12
C VAL A 858 -23.17 30.54 -6.61
N ASN A 859 -23.64 29.38 -6.16
CA ASN A 859 -24.07 29.14 -4.78
C ASN A 859 -23.07 28.27 -4.00
N ASN A 860 -22.35 27.37 -4.68
CA ASN A 860 -21.28 26.57 -4.10
C ASN A 860 -20.24 26.19 -5.17
N ILE A 861 -18.99 26.00 -4.76
CA ILE A 861 -17.92 25.47 -5.61
C ILE A 861 -17.32 24.20 -4.98
N PRO A 862 -16.71 23.30 -5.79
CA PRO A 862 -15.96 22.15 -5.28
C PRO A 862 -14.79 22.56 -4.38
N ASP A 863 -14.25 21.60 -3.62
CA ASP A 863 -13.13 21.78 -2.71
C ASP A 863 -11.90 22.34 -3.45
N SER A 864 -11.47 23.53 -3.03
CA SER A 864 -10.33 24.22 -3.61
C SER A 864 -8.99 23.50 -3.42
N SER A 865 -8.88 22.57 -2.46
CA SER A 865 -7.68 21.73 -2.34
C SER A 865 -7.65 20.61 -3.39
N LYS A 866 -8.79 20.30 -4.01
CA LYS A 866 -8.91 19.27 -5.07
C LYS A 866 -8.85 19.87 -6.47
N GLY A 867 -9.15 21.16 -6.62
CA GLY A 867 -9.03 21.87 -7.89
C GLY A 867 -9.82 23.17 -7.92
N ILE A 868 -9.85 23.83 -9.08
CA ILE A 868 -10.60 25.08 -9.29
C ILE A 868 -11.52 24.99 -10.51
N ILE A 869 -12.62 25.75 -10.49
CA ILE A 869 -13.44 25.98 -11.68
C ILE A 869 -13.05 27.32 -12.29
N ARG A 870 -12.91 27.38 -13.62
CA ARG A 870 -12.66 28.61 -14.39
C ARG A 870 -13.40 28.59 -15.73
N ILE A 871 -13.47 29.74 -16.39
CA ILE A 871 -13.97 29.84 -17.77
C ILE A 871 -12.84 29.43 -18.73
N THR A 872 -13.15 28.63 -19.75
CA THR A 872 -12.18 28.20 -20.76
C THR A 872 -11.40 29.38 -21.34
N GLY A 873 -10.07 29.29 -21.27
CA GLY A 873 -9.14 30.32 -21.73
C GLY A 873 -8.93 31.50 -20.76
N GLN A 874 -9.54 31.48 -19.57
CA GLN A 874 -9.29 32.47 -18.51
C GLN A 874 -8.56 31.87 -17.33
N THR A 875 -7.75 32.65 -16.62
CA THR A 875 -6.96 32.19 -15.45
C THR A 875 -7.66 32.39 -14.11
N ASN A 876 -8.72 33.21 -14.07
CA ASN A 876 -9.40 33.53 -12.82
C ASN A 876 -10.36 32.40 -12.42
N SER A 877 -10.33 32.00 -11.16
CA SER A 877 -11.28 31.03 -10.61
C SER A 877 -12.65 31.65 -10.40
N ILE A 878 -13.68 30.83 -10.55
CA ILE A 878 -15.05 31.15 -10.19
C ILE A 878 -15.20 31.14 -8.67
N ILE A 879 -15.92 32.12 -8.12
CA ILE A 879 -16.14 32.26 -6.68
C ILE A 879 -17.63 32.21 -6.33
N ILE A 880 -17.92 31.81 -5.09
CA ILE A 880 -19.28 31.81 -4.55
C ILE A 880 -19.85 33.24 -4.56
N GLY A 881 -21.08 33.39 -5.03
CA GLY A 881 -21.78 34.67 -5.19
C GLY A 881 -21.51 35.38 -6.52
N GLN A 882 -20.62 34.86 -7.38
CA GLN A 882 -20.38 35.42 -8.71
C GLN A 882 -21.62 35.25 -9.60
N THR A 883 -21.90 36.29 -10.40
CA THR A 883 -22.94 36.23 -11.43
C THR A 883 -22.32 35.89 -12.79
N LEU A 884 -22.92 34.94 -13.51
CA LEU A 884 -22.45 34.47 -14.82
C LEU A 884 -23.49 34.75 -15.90
N THR A 885 -23.05 34.85 -17.16
CA THR A 885 -23.94 34.85 -18.32
C THR A 885 -24.24 33.42 -18.80
N SER A 886 -25.33 33.23 -19.56
CA SER A 886 -25.67 31.92 -20.14
C SER A 886 -24.58 31.36 -21.07
N ALA A 887 -23.73 32.22 -21.65
CA ALA A 887 -22.60 31.78 -22.45
C ALA A 887 -21.42 31.30 -21.57
N GLU A 888 -21.09 32.05 -20.51
CA GLU A 888 -19.97 31.72 -19.62
C GLU A 888 -20.19 30.41 -18.86
N ILE A 889 -21.42 30.10 -18.45
CA ILE A 889 -21.70 28.85 -17.73
C ILE A 889 -21.43 27.60 -18.58
N SER A 890 -21.63 27.69 -19.91
CA SER A 890 -21.35 26.59 -20.85
C SER A 890 -19.87 26.40 -21.17
N GLN A 891 -19.03 27.33 -20.72
CA GLN A 891 -17.58 27.33 -20.92
C GLN A 891 -16.82 27.00 -19.63
N LEU A 892 -17.51 26.53 -18.57
CA LEU A 892 -16.83 26.20 -17.33
C LEU A 892 -16.03 24.90 -17.47
N GLU A 893 -14.78 24.96 -17.06
CA GLU A 893 -13.87 23.83 -16.95
C GLU A 893 -13.35 23.70 -15.52
N PHE A 894 -13.14 22.45 -15.10
CA PHE A 894 -12.51 22.13 -13.83
C PHE A 894 -11.04 21.79 -14.08
N VAL A 895 -10.18 22.39 -13.28
CA VAL A 895 -8.74 22.14 -13.25
C VAL A 895 -8.43 21.41 -11.95
N PRO A 896 -8.16 20.09 -11.99
CA PRO A 896 -7.72 19.37 -10.80
C PRO A 896 -6.37 19.91 -10.32
N GLN A 897 -6.11 19.83 -9.01
CA GLN A 897 -4.73 19.95 -8.53
C GLN A 897 -3.93 18.73 -9.01
N PRO A 898 -2.62 18.89 -9.28
CA PRO A 898 -1.80 17.77 -9.74
C PRO A 898 -1.85 16.59 -8.77
N ASN A 899 -2.01 15.38 -9.30
CA ASN A 899 -1.95 14.10 -8.60
C ASN A 899 -2.91 14.00 -7.39
N ILE A 900 -4.14 14.48 -7.57
CA ILE A 900 -5.16 14.52 -6.54
C ILE A 900 -6.43 13.88 -7.08
N ASN A 901 -6.79 12.74 -6.49
CA ASN A 901 -7.98 11.97 -6.84
C ASN A 901 -9.11 12.08 -5.77
N GLY A 902 -10.27 11.47 -6.08
CA GLY A 902 -11.42 11.38 -5.18
C GLY A 902 -12.53 12.41 -5.44
N ALA A 903 -13.53 12.45 -4.55
CA ALA A 903 -14.67 13.36 -4.69
C ALA A 903 -14.25 14.82 -4.43
N ALA A 904 -14.28 15.66 -5.47
CA ALA A 904 -13.96 17.08 -5.35
C ALA A 904 -15.14 17.89 -4.77
N GLY A 905 -16.34 17.33 -4.71
CA GLY A 905 -17.54 17.98 -4.16
C GLY A 905 -18.50 18.46 -5.24
N VAL A 906 -19.31 19.49 -4.93
CA VAL A 906 -20.41 19.93 -5.80
C VAL A 906 -20.29 21.39 -6.21
N PHE A 907 -20.46 21.65 -7.50
CA PHE A 907 -20.73 22.98 -8.03
C PHE A 907 -22.25 23.20 -8.03
N LEU A 908 -22.71 24.22 -7.30
CA LEU A 908 -24.13 24.57 -7.19
C LEU A 908 -24.34 25.97 -7.75
N TYR A 909 -25.32 26.16 -8.62
CA TYR A 909 -25.71 27.48 -9.12
C TYR A 909 -27.23 27.63 -9.13
N SER A 910 -27.71 28.87 -9.16
CA SER A 910 -29.13 29.20 -9.27
C SER A 910 -29.40 30.15 -10.44
N VAL A 911 -30.55 29.98 -11.09
CA VAL A 911 -30.99 30.78 -12.22
C VAL A 911 -32.32 31.44 -11.89
N SER A 912 -32.44 32.74 -12.18
CA SER A 912 -33.65 33.55 -11.95
C SER A 912 -33.94 34.47 -13.13
N ASP A 913 -35.22 34.66 -13.43
CA ASP A 913 -35.78 35.68 -14.33
C ASP A 913 -36.32 36.91 -13.57
N SER A 914 -36.07 37.01 -12.26
CA SER A 914 -36.54 38.03 -11.30
C SER A 914 -38.03 38.04 -10.95
N GLU A 915 -38.86 37.24 -11.62
CA GLU A 915 -40.31 37.23 -11.43
C GLU A 915 -40.84 35.87 -10.96
N ASN A 916 -40.11 34.79 -11.22
CA ASN A 916 -40.37 33.42 -10.77
C ASN A 916 -39.36 32.95 -9.71
N PRO A 917 -39.69 31.88 -8.94
CA PRO A 917 -38.76 31.27 -7.99
C PRO A 917 -37.48 30.80 -8.69
N THR A 918 -36.33 31.01 -8.05
CA THR A 918 -35.02 30.55 -8.52
C THR A 918 -34.96 29.03 -8.67
N VAL A 919 -34.51 28.56 -9.83
CA VAL A 919 -34.20 27.14 -10.07
C VAL A 919 -32.73 26.90 -9.69
N SER A 920 -32.43 25.83 -8.95
CA SER A 920 -31.06 25.54 -8.46
C SER A 920 -30.57 24.20 -8.96
N GLN A 921 -29.30 24.16 -9.37
CA GLN A 921 -28.75 23.03 -10.12
C GLN A 921 -27.38 22.60 -9.62
N THR A 922 -27.19 21.29 -9.52
CA THR A 922 -26.00 20.66 -8.92
C THR A 922 -25.21 19.88 -9.96
N VAL A 923 -23.90 20.15 -10.04
CA VAL A 923 -22.93 19.35 -10.79
C VAL A 923 -21.98 18.72 -9.79
N THR A 924 -21.98 17.39 -9.70
CA THR A 924 -21.07 16.62 -8.85
C THR A 924 -19.77 16.34 -9.60
N VAL A 925 -18.62 16.62 -8.99
CA VAL A 925 -17.30 16.42 -9.61
C VAL A 925 -16.55 15.32 -8.87
N ASN A 926 -16.20 14.27 -9.60
CA ASN A 926 -15.35 13.19 -9.12
C ASN A 926 -14.06 13.17 -9.93
N ILE A 927 -12.92 13.00 -9.27
CA ILE A 927 -11.61 12.86 -9.92
C ILE A 927 -11.21 11.38 -9.85
N THR A 928 -11.00 10.76 -11.00
CA THR A 928 -10.49 9.39 -11.15
C THR A 928 -8.97 9.43 -11.20
N ALA A 929 -8.34 8.56 -10.40
CA ALA A 929 -6.90 8.33 -10.41
C ALA A 929 -6.40 7.90 -11.79
N VAL A 930 -5.21 8.38 -12.15
CA VAL A 930 -4.30 7.87 -13.16
C VAL A 930 -3.22 7.12 -12.39
N ASN A 931 -2.94 5.89 -12.78
CA ASN A 931 -1.98 5.07 -12.05
C ASN A 931 -0.59 5.71 -12.04
N ASP A 932 -0.19 6.27 -10.89
CA ASP A 932 1.16 6.74 -10.61
C ASP A 932 2.09 5.55 -10.36
N LEU A 933 3.41 5.78 -10.50
CA LEU A 933 4.38 4.74 -10.14
C LEU A 933 4.52 4.66 -8.61
N PRO A 934 4.65 3.46 -8.05
CA PRO A 934 4.96 3.32 -6.63
C PRO A 934 6.35 3.91 -6.33
N VAL A 935 6.56 4.38 -5.11
CA VAL A 935 7.84 4.90 -4.63
C VAL A 935 8.43 3.91 -3.64
N ALA A 936 9.50 3.24 -4.07
CA ALA A 936 10.29 2.35 -3.21
C ALA A 936 11.42 3.13 -2.53
N VAL A 937 11.60 2.96 -1.22
CA VAL A 937 12.60 3.64 -0.40
C VAL A 937 13.58 2.61 0.15
N ASN A 938 14.89 2.85 0.01
CA ASN A 938 15.89 1.90 0.53
C ASN A 938 15.72 1.63 2.03
N ASP A 939 15.81 0.35 2.40
CA ASP A 939 15.85 -0.11 3.79
C ASP A 939 17.29 -0.25 4.28
N GLY A 940 17.50 0.02 5.57
CA GLY A 940 18.78 -0.23 6.24
C GLY A 940 19.57 1.04 6.58
N PRO A 941 20.71 0.88 7.30
CA PRO A 941 21.30 -0.40 7.68
C PRO A 941 20.55 -1.09 8.83
N ILE A 942 20.15 -2.34 8.62
CA ILE A 942 19.62 -3.24 9.66
C ILE A 942 20.80 -3.93 10.34
N PHE A 943 20.88 -3.92 11.67
CA PHE A 943 21.96 -4.50 12.43
C PHE A 943 21.61 -5.91 12.90
N THR A 944 22.55 -6.84 12.70
CA THR A 944 22.40 -8.19 13.26
C THR A 944 23.72 -8.85 13.61
N ASN A 945 23.78 -9.43 14.82
CA ASN A 945 24.80 -10.40 15.21
C ASN A 945 24.25 -11.84 15.26
N ASN A 946 22.96 -12.02 14.95
CA ASN A 946 22.30 -13.30 14.97
C ASN A 946 22.64 -14.13 13.73
N SER A 947 22.73 -15.45 13.90
CA SER A 947 22.99 -16.42 12.82
C SER A 947 21.77 -17.28 12.48
N ILE A 948 20.62 -16.99 13.11
CA ILE A 948 19.33 -17.62 12.85
C ILE A 948 18.53 -16.76 11.85
N GLN A 949 17.67 -17.41 11.06
CA GLN A 949 16.78 -16.72 10.11
C GLN A 949 15.85 -15.72 10.82
N PHE A 950 15.72 -14.51 10.26
CA PHE A 950 14.75 -13.50 10.71
C PHE A 950 14.04 -12.82 9.54
N SER A 951 12.92 -12.16 9.84
CA SER A 951 12.05 -11.50 8.87
C SER A 951 12.31 -10.00 8.80
N ILE A 952 12.24 -9.45 7.58
CA ILE A 952 12.36 -8.02 7.27
C ILE A 952 11.08 -7.61 6.53
N SER A 953 10.53 -6.45 6.86
CA SER A 953 9.33 -5.86 6.26
C SER A 953 9.72 -4.69 5.34
N PRO A 954 10.05 -4.94 4.06
CA PRO A 954 10.56 -3.88 3.17
C PRO A 954 9.51 -2.86 2.73
N LEU A 955 8.22 -3.14 2.96
CA LEU A 955 7.14 -2.27 2.49
C LEU A 955 6.80 -1.14 3.49
N ASP A 956 7.42 -1.13 4.67
CA ASP A 956 7.01 -0.27 5.79
C ASP A 956 7.29 1.23 5.50
N ASN A 957 8.31 1.53 4.70
CA ASN A 957 8.71 2.88 4.28
C ASN A 957 8.33 3.22 2.83
N ASP A 958 7.72 2.28 2.12
CA ASP A 958 7.31 2.43 0.73
C ASP A 958 5.92 3.09 0.63
N SER A 959 5.67 3.81 -0.46
CA SER A 959 4.40 4.50 -0.64
C SER A 959 3.92 4.49 -2.08
N ASP A 960 2.62 4.65 -2.23
CA ASP A 960 1.95 4.82 -3.50
C ASP A 960 1.05 6.05 -3.43
N LEU A 961 1.13 6.90 -4.45
CA LEU A 961 0.43 8.19 -4.42
C LEU A 961 -1.09 8.04 -4.61
N ASP A 962 -1.52 6.98 -5.29
CA ASP A 962 -2.92 6.62 -5.47
C ASP A 962 -3.50 5.88 -4.26
N GLY A 963 -2.63 5.43 -3.35
CA GLY A 963 -2.99 4.60 -2.21
C GLY A 963 -3.28 3.16 -2.60
N ASP A 964 -2.77 2.71 -3.75
CA ASP A 964 -2.84 1.30 -4.13
C ASP A 964 -2.04 0.43 -3.15
N VAL A 965 -2.53 -0.80 -2.95
CA VAL A 965 -1.88 -1.74 -2.03
C VAL A 965 -0.60 -2.25 -2.69
N LEU A 966 0.54 -1.84 -2.14
CA LEU A 966 1.85 -2.29 -2.60
C LEU A 966 2.07 -3.78 -2.32
N THR A 967 2.67 -4.45 -3.30
CA THR A 967 3.01 -5.87 -3.23
C THR A 967 4.47 -6.09 -3.56
N LEU A 968 5.15 -6.88 -2.73
CA LEU A 968 6.51 -7.34 -2.99
C LEU A 968 6.49 -8.38 -4.12
N THR A 969 7.07 -8.05 -5.28
CA THR A 969 7.00 -8.90 -6.48
C THR A 969 8.22 -9.79 -6.65
N SER A 970 9.40 -9.29 -6.32
CA SER A 970 10.62 -10.10 -6.31
C SER A 970 11.67 -9.51 -5.37
N VAL A 971 12.52 -10.38 -4.86
CA VAL A 971 13.76 -10.03 -4.18
C VAL A 971 14.90 -10.66 -4.99
N ASP A 972 15.99 -9.93 -5.17
CA ASP A 972 17.17 -10.47 -5.86
C ASP A 972 17.71 -11.69 -5.08
N ASN A 973 17.34 -12.89 -5.53
CA ASN A 973 17.75 -14.18 -4.93
C ASN A 973 19.21 -14.55 -5.25
N LEU A 974 20.05 -13.58 -5.55
CA LEU A 974 21.48 -13.82 -5.68
C LEU A 974 22.00 -13.98 -4.26
N SER A 975 22.58 -15.16 -3.94
CA SER A 975 23.40 -15.28 -2.75
C SER A 975 24.49 -14.21 -2.85
N THR A 976 24.33 -13.14 -2.08
CA THR A 976 25.50 -12.37 -1.67
C THR A 976 26.39 -13.33 -0.88
N ALA A 977 27.69 -13.07 -0.80
CA ALA A 977 28.62 -14.05 -0.23
C ALA A 977 28.36 -14.42 1.26
N GLN A 978 27.35 -13.83 1.91
CA GLN A 978 27.22 -13.71 3.36
C GLN A 978 25.80 -13.92 3.90
N GLY A 979 24.78 -14.07 3.04
CA GLY A 979 23.40 -14.25 3.46
C GLY A 979 22.57 -15.05 2.46
N LEU A 980 21.59 -15.81 2.96
CA LEU A 980 20.54 -16.44 2.16
C LEU A 980 19.25 -15.62 2.30
N VAL A 981 18.77 -15.09 1.19
CA VAL A 981 17.55 -14.28 1.11
C VAL A 981 16.44 -15.10 0.45
N THR A 982 15.26 -15.11 1.06
CA THR A 982 14.07 -15.74 0.46
C THR A 982 12.83 -14.89 0.72
N GLN A 983 11.96 -14.76 -0.28
CA GLN A 983 10.68 -14.08 -0.12
C GLN A 983 9.64 -15.00 0.54
N SER A 984 8.88 -14.47 1.51
CA SER A 984 7.74 -15.13 2.14
C SER A 984 6.54 -14.19 2.19
N GLY A 985 5.75 -14.18 1.11
CA GLY A 985 4.64 -13.24 0.96
C GLY A 985 5.15 -11.80 0.82
N SER A 986 4.72 -10.90 1.71
CA SER A 986 5.18 -9.50 1.80
C SER A 986 6.45 -9.32 2.63
N LEU A 987 6.94 -10.37 3.29
CA LEU A 987 8.14 -10.34 4.11
C LEU A 987 9.34 -10.93 3.37
N VAL A 988 10.52 -10.46 3.72
CA VAL A 988 11.80 -11.03 3.31
C VAL A 988 12.38 -11.81 4.47
N GLN A 989 12.83 -13.04 4.23
CA GLN A 989 13.52 -13.86 5.22
C GLN A 989 15.01 -13.88 4.93
N TYR A 990 15.81 -13.40 5.88
CA TYR A 990 17.26 -13.34 5.79
C TYR A 990 17.90 -14.35 6.74
N THR A 991 18.87 -15.12 6.26
CA THR A 991 19.71 -16.01 7.10
C THR A 991 21.18 -15.71 6.86
N ARG A 992 21.89 -15.29 7.89
CA ARG A 992 23.34 -15.05 7.82
C ARG A 992 24.10 -16.34 7.51
N LEU A 993 25.01 -16.30 6.54
CA LEU A 993 25.98 -17.35 6.22
C LEU A 993 27.36 -17.00 6.82
N PRO A 994 28.24 -17.97 7.07
CA PRO A 994 29.59 -17.70 7.56
C PRO A 994 30.38 -16.82 6.57
N GLY A 995 30.79 -15.63 7.01
CA GLY A 995 31.48 -14.63 6.19
C GLY A 995 32.22 -13.60 7.05
N THR A 996 33.10 -12.81 6.42
CA THR A 996 34.00 -11.85 7.10
C THR A 996 33.73 -10.38 6.79
N GLU A 997 32.81 -10.05 5.87
CA GLU A 997 32.54 -8.65 5.57
C GLU A 997 31.53 -8.08 6.58
N PRO A 998 31.64 -6.79 6.90
CA PRO A 998 30.80 -6.15 7.91
C PRO A 998 29.40 -5.76 7.40
N VAL A 999 29.13 -5.86 6.08
CA VAL A 999 27.88 -5.41 5.46
C VAL A 999 27.42 -6.40 4.39
N ASP A 1000 26.11 -6.57 4.27
CA ASP A 1000 25.41 -7.31 3.22
C ASP A 1000 24.30 -6.44 2.60
N SER A 1001 23.92 -6.66 1.34
CA SER A 1001 22.89 -5.85 0.69
C SER A 1001 22.23 -6.55 -0.51
N PHE A 1002 20.92 -6.36 -0.69
CA PHE A 1002 20.19 -6.91 -1.84
C PHE A 1002 19.01 -6.03 -2.26
N ASN A 1003 18.56 -6.14 -3.50
CA ASN A 1003 17.44 -5.34 -4.00
C ASN A 1003 16.11 -6.08 -3.87
N TYR A 1004 15.03 -5.30 -3.79
CA TYR A 1004 13.67 -5.78 -3.88
C TYR A 1004 12.85 -4.90 -4.82
N ILE A 1005 11.78 -5.48 -5.40
CA ILE A 1005 10.89 -4.82 -6.34
C ILE A 1005 9.46 -4.87 -5.79
N ILE A 1006 8.82 -3.70 -5.72
CA ILE A 1006 7.42 -3.55 -5.36
C ILE A 1006 6.57 -3.25 -6.59
N SER A 1007 5.30 -3.60 -6.54
CA SER A 1007 4.30 -3.24 -7.55
C SER A 1007 2.99 -2.81 -6.91
N ASP A 1008 2.36 -1.82 -7.53
CA ASP A 1008 0.99 -1.35 -7.25
C ASP A 1008 -0.10 -2.35 -7.71
N GLY A 1009 0.26 -3.40 -8.47
CA GLY A 1009 -0.70 -4.35 -9.04
C GLY A 1009 -1.52 -3.81 -10.22
N LYS A 1010 -1.16 -2.64 -10.73
CA LYS A 1010 -1.79 -1.90 -11.84
C LYS A 1010 -0.83 -1.63 -13.00
N GLY A 1011 0.46 -1.89 -12.80
CA GLY A 1011 1.47 -1.87 -13.86
C GLY A 1011 2.70 -1.03 -13.50
N GLY A 1012 2.66 -0.26 -12.40
CA GLY A 1012 3.81 0.41 -11.86
C GLY A 1012 4.66 -0.52 -11.00
N THR A 1013 5.98 -0.37 -11.13
CA THR A 1013 6.96 -1.06 -10.30
C THR A 1013 8.06 -0.09 -9.86
N ALA A 1014 8.63 -0.33 -8.69
CA ALA A 1014 9.78 0.40 -8.18
C ALA A 1014 10.75 -0.55 -7.46
N THR A 1015 12.02 -0.18 -7.47
CA THR A 1015 13.11 -0.99 -6.93
C THR A 1015 13.82 -0.20 -5.83
N ALA A 1016 14.06 -0.86 -4.71
CA ALA A 1016 14.86 -0.32 -3.61
C ALA A 1016 15.83 -1.38 -3.09
N ASN A 1017 16.76 -0.95 -2.25
CA ASN A 1017 17.83 -1.77 -1.70
C ASN A 1017 17.67 -1.94 -0.18
N ILE A 1018 17.91 -3.15 0.32
CA ILE A 1018 18.07 -3.43 1.75
C ILE A 1018 19.56 -3.54 2.06
N THR A 1019 20.04 -2.77 3.04
CA THR A 1019 21.39 -2.88 3.60
C THR A 1019 21.36 -3.50 5.00
N ILE A 1020 22.25 -4.45 5.28
CA ILE A 1020 22.37 -5.15 6.55
C ILE A 1020 23.81 -5.02 7.07
N ASN A 1021 23.98 -4.49 8.26
CA ASN A 1021 25.25 -4.47 8.97
C ASN A 1021 25.40 -5.74 9.82
N LEU A 1022 26.41 -6.54 9.48
CA LEU A 1022 26.76 -7.79 10.14
C LEU A 1022 27.72 -7.52 11.30
N LEU A 1023 27.16 -7.41 12.49
CA LEU A 1023 27.91 -7.28 13.73
C LEU A 1023 28.71 -8.58 14.02
N PRO A 1024 29.75 -8.54 14.87
CA PRO A 1024 30.47 -9.75 15.30
C PRO A 1024 29.47 -10.81 15.74
N VAL A 1025 29.59 -12.04 15.22
CA VAL A 1025 28.66 -13.13 15.58
C VAL A 1025 28.69 -13.27 17.10
N ALA A 1026 27.51 -13.30 17.71
CA ALA A 1026 27.37 -13.52 19.13
C ALA A 1026 28.22 -14.73 19.56
N ASP A 1027 28.96 -14.58 20.65
CA ASP A 1027 29.79 -15.62 21.23
C ASP A 1027 29.36 -15.93 22.67
N ASN A 1028 30.10 -16.79 23.36
CA ASN A 1028 29.77 -17.19 24.74
C ASN A 1028 30.44 -16.28 25.80
N ASN A 1029 30.79 -15.05 25.45
CA ASN A 1029 31.30 -14.03 26.36
C ASN A 1029 30.28 -12.88 26.51
N PRO A 1030 30.36 -12.07 27.58
CA PRO A 1030 29.57 -10.85 27.71
C PRO A 1030 29.71 -9.93 26.49
N ASN A 1031 28.60 -9.68 25.81
CA ASN A 1031 28.48 -8.90 24.59
C ASN A 1031 27.77 -7.57 24.87
N SER A 1032 28.28 -6.46 24.34
CA SER A 1032 27.60 -5.16 24.35
C SER A 1032 27.31 -4.75 22.92
N VAL A 1033 26.03 -4.80 22.54
CA VAL A 1033 25.59 -4.66 21.15
C VAL A 1033 24.49 -3.60 21.07
N THR A 1034 24.63 -2.69 20.11
CA THR A 1034 23.67 -1.62 19.85
C THR A 1034 23.26 -1.65 18.39
N GLY A 1035 21.96 -1.59 18.15
CA GLY A 1035 21.31 -1.48 16.87
C GLY A 1035 21.37 -0.06 16.27
N GLY A 1036 20.58 0.15 15.22
CA GLY A 1036 20.37 1.39 14.50
C GLY A 1036 18.93 1.87 14.60
N SER A 1037 18.49 2.69 13.65
CA SER A 1037 17.16 3.33 13.69
C SER A 1037 16.06 2.51 12.99
N LEU A 1038 16.31 1.24 12.70
CA LEU A 1038 15.41 0.36 11.97
C LEU A 1038 15.27 -0.96 12.72
N SER A 1039 14.27 -1.77 12.35
CA SER A 1039 13.97 -3.05 12.99
C SER A 1039 15.16 -4.02 12.95
N ASP A 1040 15.82 -4.21 14.09
CA ASP A 1040 17.06 -4.95 14.23
C ASP A 1040 16.88 -6.34 14.85
N ASN A 1041 17.92 -7.16 14.72
CA ASN A 1041 17.91 -8.53 15.26
C ASN A 1041 19.20 -8.86 16.02
N LEU A 1042 19.14 -8.76 17.35
CA LEU A 1042 20.28 -8.88 18.25
C LEU A 1042 20.16 -10.12 19.15
N ASN A 1043 21.29 -10.78 19.41
CA ASN A 1043 21.38 -12.03 20.15
C ASN A 1043 22.62 -12.05 21.06
N GLY A 1044 22.47 -12.35 22.35
CA GLY A 1044 23.53 -12.38 23.37
C GLY A 1044 24.29 -13.70 23.44
N LEU A 1045 23.55 -14.81 23.43
CA LEU A 1045 23.98 -16.22 23.62
C LEU A 1045 24.34 -16.60 25.07
N VAL A 1046 25.60 -16.70 25.44
CA VAL A 1046 25.98 -17.10 26.81
C VAL A 1046 26.84 -15.98 27.36
N GLY A 1047 26.49 -15.41 28.49
CA GLY A 1047 27.18 -14.22 29.01
C GLY A 1047 26.23 -13.31 29.75
N ASN A 1048 26.75 -12.24 30.35
CA ASN A 1048 25.90 -11.18 30.87
C ASN A 1048 25.93 -10.05 29.83
N ASP A 1049 24.94 -10.04 28.96
CA ASP A 1049 24.93 -9.27 27.73
C ASP A 1049 24.19 -7.94 27.90
N THR A 1050 24.51 -6.95 27.07
CA THR A 1050 23.78 -5.68 26.96
C THR A 1050 23.37 -5.48 25.51
N LEU A 1051 22.07 -5.54 25.24
CA LEU A 1051 21.48 -5.40 23.90
C LEU A 1051 20.60 -4.16 23.87
N VAL A 1052 20.81 -3.27 22.89
CA VAL A 1052 20.05 -2.02 22.72
C VAL A 1052 19.55 -1.92 21.28
N GLY A 1053 18.24 -1.81 21.06
CA GLY A 1053 17.60 -1.73 19.74
C GLY A 1053 17.63 -0.33 19.12
N LEU A 1054 17.19 0.68 19.87
CA LEU A 1054 17.06 2.11 19.50
C LEU A 1054 15.72 2.49 18.84
N GLU A 1055 15.61 2.61 17.51
CA GLU A 1055 14.33 2.88 16.83
C GLU A 1055 14.04 1.71 15.89
N GLY A 1056 12.77 1.37 15.63
CA GLY A 1056 12.39 0.19 14.85
C GLY A 1056 11.67 -0.86 15.70
N ASN A 1057 11.10 -1.88 15.06
CA ASN A 1057 10.49 -3.01 15.78
C ASN A 1057 11.57 -4.08 16.01
N ASP A 1058 12.29 -3.99 17.10
CA ASP A 1058 13.50 -4.76 17.32
C ASP A 1058 13.23 -6.15 17.92
N THR A 1059 14.12 -7.10 17.64
CA THR A 1059 14.11 -8.41 18.30
C THR A 1059 15.43 -8.63 19.04
N LEU A 1060 15.37 -8.65 20.37
CA LEU A 1060 16.52 -8.81 21.27
C LEU A 1060 16.39 -10.12 22.05
N ARG A 1061 17.45 -10.94 22.07
CA ARG A 1061 17.50 -12.19 22.83
C ARG A 1061 18.76 -12.27 23.70
N GLY A 1062 18.63 -12.30 25.02
CA GLY A 1062 19.73 -12.49 25.97
C GLY A 1062 20.27 -13.91 25.97
N ASN A 1063 19.39 -14.88 26.24
CA ASN A 1063 19.66 -16.33 26.39
C ASN A 1063 20.31 -16.67 27.75
N GLU A 1064 21.50 -17.28 27.86
CA GLU A 1064 22.03 -17.72 29.17
C GLU A 1064 22.89 -16.64 29.84
N GLY A 1065 22.48 -16.14 31.00
CA GLY A 1065 23.23 -15.25 31.89
C GLY A 1065 22.37 -14.10 32.37
N ASN A 1066 22.96 -13.12 33.07
CA ASN A 1066 22.21 -11.98 33.60
C ASN A 1066 22.29 -10.81 32.62
N ASP A 1067 21.28 -10.66 31.79
CA ASP A 1067 21.30 -9.79 30.63
C ASP A 1067 20.61 -8.43 30.85
N SER A 1068 20.89 -7.46 30.00
CA SER A 1068 20.27 -6.14 29.98
C SER A 1068 19.78 -5.81 28.57
N LEU A 1069 18.48 -5.89 28.34
CA LEU A 1069 17.85 -5.67 27.04
C LEU A 1069 17.05 -4.37 27.04
N SER A 1070 17.25 -3.53 26.03
CA SER A 1070 16.53 -2.27 25.81
C SER A 1070 16.01 -2.21 24.38
N GLY A 1071 14.68 -2.28 24.17
CA GLY A 1071 14.06 -2.20 22.84
C GLY A 1071 14.25 -0.82 22.22
N GLY A 1072 13.62 0.21 22.76
CA GLY A 1072 13.82 1.58 22.32
C GLY A 1072 12.53 2.20 21.83
N SER A 1073 12.34 2.44 20.53
CA SER A 1073 11.11 3.00 19.96
C SER A 1073 10.59 2.12 18.83
N GLY A 1074 9.44 1.50 19.01
CA GLY A 1074 8.79 0.58 18.10
C GLY A 1074 8.10 -0.52 18.88
N ASN A 1075 7.54 -1.51 18.20
CA ASN A 1075 6.93 -2.66 18.85
C ASN A 1075 7.98 -3.76 18.98
N ASP A 1076 8.67 -3.79 20.11
CA ASP A 1076 9.86 -4.60 20.31
C ASP A 1076 9.54 -5.99 20.87
N THR A 1077 10.41 -6.95 20.61
CA THR A 1077 10.35 -8.31 21.19
C THR A 1077 11.65 -8.58 21.95
N LEU A 1078 11.55 -8.63 23.28
CA LEU A 1078 12.67 -8.88 24.19
C LEU A 1078 12.49 -10.24 24.88
N ASP A 1079 13.51 -11.09 24.79
CA ASP A 1079 13.57 -12.40 25.44
C ASP A 1079 14.85 -12.46 26.27
N GLY A 1080 14.73 -12.36 27.61
CA GLY A 1080 15.86 -12.40 28.53
C GLY A 1080 16.57 -13.74 28.50
N GLY A 1081 15.81 -14.84 28.44
CA GLY A 1081 16.38 -16.17 28.57
C GLY A 1081 16.66 -16.54 30.03
N ALA A 1082 17.61 -17.45 30.27
CA ALA A 1082 17.92 -18.00 31.57
C ALA A 1082 18.92 -17.14 32.36
N GLY A 1083 18.50 -16.61 33.50
CA GLY A 1083 19.34 -15.84 34.43
C GLY A 1083 18.50 -14.81 35.16
N GLN A 1084 19.13 -13.76 35.71
CA GLN A 1084 18.41 -12.62 36.29
C GLN A 1084 18.58 -11.43 35.35
N ASP A 1085 17.54 -11.14 34.57
CA ASP A 1085 17.62 -10.21 33.44
C ASP A 1085 16.95 -8.87 33.74
N ASN A 1086 17.45 -7.80 33.09
CA ASN A 1086 16.82 -6.49 33.06
C ASN A 1086 16.21 -6.26 31.67
N LEU A 1087 14.89 -6.15 31.58
CA LEU A 1087 14.19 -5.91 30.32
C LEU A 1087 13.50 -4.55 30.33
N PHE A 1088 13.82 -3.72 29.32
CA PHE A 1088 13.24 -2.40 29.10
C PHE A 1088 12.65 -2.34 27.67
N GLY A 1089 11.32 -2.33 27.55
CA GLY A 1089 10.63 -2.30 26.25
C GLY A 1089 10.89 -0.99 25.50
N GLY A 1090 10.52 0.14 26.10
CA GLY A 1090 10.66 1.45 25.48
C GLY A 1090 9.32 2.03 25.02
N LEU A 1091 9.28 2.66 23.85
CA LEU A 1091 8.08 3.27 23.26
C LEU A 1091 7.44 2.32 22.25
N GLY A 1092 6.24 1.84 22.50
CA GLY A 1092 5.45 1.09 21.52
C GLY A 1092 4.67 -0.03 22.17
N ARG A 1093 4.40 -1.11 21.45
CA ARG A 1093 3.78 -2.31 22.01
C ARG A 1093 4.80 -3.43 22.08
N ASP A 1094 5.34 -3.63 23.26
CA ASP A 1094 6.46 -4.54 23.43
C ASP A 1094 6.01 -5.91 23.94
N SER A 1095 6.77 -6.94 23.58
CA SER A 1095 6.63 -8.30 24.07
C SER A 1095 7.87 -8.68 24.87
N LEU A 1096 7.76 -8.72 26.20
CA LEU A 1096 8.87 -9.01 27.11
C LEU A 1096 8.70 -10.40 27.72
N THR A 1097 9.73 -11.24 27.64
CA THR A 1097 9.73 -12.62 28.14
C THR A 1097 10.96 -12.88 28.99
N GLY A 1098 10.76 -13.40 30.21
CA GLY A 1098 11.83 -13.86 31.12
C GLY A 1098 11.90 -15.39 31.24
N SER A 1099 12.75 -15.90 32.14
CA SER A 1099 12.86 -17.34 32.43
C SER A 1099 12.04 -17.81 33.64
N LEU A 1100 11.82 -19.13 33.72
CA LEU A 1100 11.13 -19.78 34.82
C LEU A 1100 12.11 -20.11 35.96
N GLY A 1101 11.84 -19.62 37.18
CA GLY A 1101 12.52 -20.01 38.42
C GLY A 1101 13.69 -19.13 38.88
N GLU A 1102 13.98 -18.04 38.18
CA GLU A 1102 14.96 -17.00 38.55
C GLU A 1102 14.23 -15.65 38.74
N THR A 1103 14.92 -14.58 39.16
CA THR A 1103 14.28 -13.28 39.40
C THR A 1103 14.63 -12.25 38.33
N ASP A 1104 13.70 -12.00 37.41
CA ASP A 1104 13.84 -11.00 36.36
C ASP A 1104 13.26 -9.63 36.77
N LEU A 1105 13.87 -8.54 36.26
CA LEU A 1105 13.45 -7.16 36.48
C LEU A 1105 12.92 -6.53 35.19
N PHE A 1106 11.62 -6.29 35.14
CA PHE A 1106 10.95 -5.57 34.07
C PHE A 1106 10.82 -4.09 34.45
N ILE A 1107 11.40 -3.20 33.65
CA ILE A 1107 11.49 -1.77 33.96
C ILE A 1107 10.49 -0.98 33.12
N TYR A 1108 9.65 -0.18 33.79
CA TYR A 1108 8.66 0.72 33.18
C TYR A 1108 8.89 2.17 33.63
N SER A 1109 9.04 3.12 32.69
CA SER A 1109 9.21 4.55 32.99
C SER A 1109 8.40 5.42 32.03
N ASP A 1110 7.71 6.46 32.50
CA ASP A 1110 6.99 7.36 31.59
C ASP A 1110 7.33 8.86 31.72
N ALA A 1111 7.18 9.52 30.55
CA ALA A 1111 6.60 10.85 30.37
C ALA A 1111 6.09 11.03 28.92
N LEU A 1112 5.18 10.16 28.44
CA LEU A 1112 4.53 10.15 27.11
C LEU A 1112 5.47 10.13 25.88
N ASP A 1113 5.50 9.02 25.13
CA ASP A 1113 5.92 8.85 23.71
C ASP A 1113 7.14 9.60 23.11
N GLY A 1114 7.96 10.31 23.89
CA GLY A 1114 9.09 11.06 23.35
C GLY A 1114 9.90 11.82 24.39
N GLY A 1115 11.21 11.56 24.39
CA GLY A 1115 12.25 12.46 24.91
C GLY A 1115 13.42 11.73 25.57
N GLY A 1116 14.69 12.01 25.27
CA GLY A 1116 15.29 13.12 24.52
C GLY A 1116 16.05 12.65 23.28
N ILE A 1117 16.13 13.43 22.21
CA ILE A 1117 16.59 14.82 22.14
C ILE A 1117 15.78 15.61 21.09
N GLY A 1118 15.65 16.92 21.31
CA GLY A 1118 14.43 17.66 20.93
C GLY A 1118 14.26 18.08 19.48
N PHE A 1119 12.99 18.22 19.08
CA PHE A 1119 12.59 19.06 17.96
C PHE A 1119 11.29 19.83 18.25
N ASN A 1120 11.34 21.12 17.92
CA ASN A 1120 10.25 22.07 17.86
C ASN A 1120 9.51 21.89 16.53
N ALA A 1121 8.26 21.47 16.55
CA ALA A 1121 7.33 21.70 15.45
C ALA A 1121 5.94 22.04 15.97
N VAL A 1122 5.49 23.25 15.62
CA VAL A 1122 4.18 23.80 15.94
C VAL A 1122 3.17 23.27 14.92
N GLY A 1123 2.12 22.61 15.41
CA GLY A 1123 0.81 22.67 14.75
C GLY A 1123 0.27 21.37 14.16
N THR A 1124 -0.85 20.94 14.77
CA THR A 1124 -2.01 20.20 14.24
C THR A 1124 -1.98 18.66 14.20
N ALA A 1125 -2.76 18.13 15.16
CA ALA A 1125 -3.71 17.01 15.09
C ALA A 1125 -3.18 15.57 14.94
N ILE A 1126 -3.07 14.87 16.07
CA ILE A 1126 -3.23 13.41 16.13
C ILE A 1126 -4.39 13.12 17.08
N SER A 1127 -5.60 13.08 16.54
CA SER A 1127 -6.80 12.60 17.24
C SER A 1127 -7.37 11.33 16.60
N SER A 1128 -6.53 10.50 15.96
CA SER A 1128 -6.99 9.32 15.21
C SER A 1128 -6.22 8.01 15.44
N GLN A 1129 -5.35 7.90 16.45
CA GLN A 1129 -4.63 6.64 16.73
C GLN A 1129 -4.75 6.16 18.17
N ILE A 1130 -5.91 6.36 18.80
CA ILE A 1130 -6.20 5.67 20.07
C ILE A 1130 -7.48 4.88 19.89
N GLY A 1131 -7.35 3.80 19.11
CA GLY A 1131 -8.35 2.75 18.93
C GLY A 1131 -7.68 1.40 19.09
N SER A 1132 -7.88 0.78 20.25
CA SER A 1132 -7.54 -0.61 20.62
C SER A 1132 -6.06 -1.05 20.57
N GLY A 1133 -5.42 -1.20 21.74
CA GLY A 1133 -4.43 -2.27 21.94
C GLY A 1133 -3.06 -1.93 22.56
N LEU A 1134 -2.75 -0.70 22.93
CA LEU A 1134 -1.40 -0.27 23.35
C LEU A 1134 -1.05 -0.61 24.82
N TYR A 1135 -0.87 -1.88 25.16
CA TYR A 1135 -0.18 -2.27 26.40
C TYR A 1135 0.86 -3.33 26.06
N ASP A 1136 2.01 -3.28 26.74
CA ASP A 1136 3.04 -4.31 26.64
C ASP A 1136 2.52 -5.65 27.19
N SER A 1137 3.01 -6.73 26.61
CA SER A 1137 2.70 -8.09 27.03
C SER A 1137 3.90 -8.67 27.76
N ILE A 1138 3.71 -9.03 29.04
CA ILE A 1138 4.72 -9.73 29.84
C ILE A 1138 4.33 -11.20 29.96
N ASN A 1139 5.25 -12.08 29.56
CA ASN A 1139 5.06 -13.52 29.57
C ASN A 1139 6.02 -14.19 30.57
N ASN A 1140 5.60 -15.35 31.09
CA ASN A 1140 6.34 -16.19 32.07
C ASN A 1140 6.57 -15.59 33.46
N PHE A 1141 5.79 -14.58 33.86
CA PHE A 1141 5.89 -13.96 35.18
C PHE A 1141 5.45 -14.91 36.32
N GLU A 1142 6.33 -15.19 37.28
CA GLU A 1142 6.03 -16.07 38.42
C GLU A 1142 5.26 -15.36 39.55
N VAL A 1143 4.22 -16.01 40.05
CA VAL A 1143 3.19 -15.45 40.95
C VAL A 1143 3.78 -14.62 42.10
N LEU A 1144 3.34 -13.36 42.21
CA LEU A 1144 3.64 -12.44 43.32
C LEU A 1144 3.42 -13.15 44.67
N GLY A 1145 4.50 -13.43 45.41
CA GLY A 1145 4.43 -13.84 46.81
C GLY A 1145 4.97 -15.23 47.22
N GLN A 1146 5.85 -15.88 46.44
CA GLN A 1146 6.76 -16.89 47.02
C GLN A 1146 8.23 -16.58 46.69
N ILE A 1147 9.11 -17.07 47.56
CA ILE A 1147 10.51 -16.64 47.69
C ILE A 1147 11.28 -16.97 46.41
N GLY A 1148 11.46 -15.97 45.55
CA GLY A 1148 12.05 -16.04 44.20
C GLY A 1148 11.03 -15.70 43.13
N GLY A 1149 10.61 -14.43 43.03
CA GLY A 1149 9.64 -13.99 42.03
C GLY A 1149 10.11 -12.72 41.30
N ASP A 1150 9.67 -12.58 40.06
CA ASP A 1150 9.96 -11.46 39.17
C ASP A 1150 9.47 -10.11 39.73
N GLN A 1151 10.19 -9.04 39.41
CA GLN A 1151 9.91 -7.69 39.89
C GLN A 1151 9.50 -6.76 38.73
N ILE A 1152 8.43 -5.98 38.95
CA ILE A 1152 8.02 -4.89 38.05
C ILE A 1152 8.31 -3.56 38.76
N SER A 1153 9.25 -2.77 38.23
CA SER A 1153 9.57 -1.43 38.74
C SER A 1153 8.90 -0.32 37.93
N ILE A 1154 8.28 0.64 38.62
CA ILE A 1154 7.56 1.78 38.04
C ILE A 1154 8.13 3.08 38.64
N SER A 1155 8.67 4.00 37.83
CA SER A 1155 9.34 5.23 38.29
C SER A 1155 8.38 6.37 38.67
N THR A 1156 8.67 7.14 39.74
CA THR A 1156 7.83 8.21 40.33
C THR A 1156 7.95 9.61 39.74
N SER A 1157 8.63 9.78 38.61
CA SER A 1157 8.85 11.11 38.04
C SER A 1157 7.58 11.77 37.49
N LEU A 1158 6.46 11.05 37.45
CA LEU A 1158 5.30 11.40 36.66
C LEU A 1158 4.00 11.53 37.48
N ILE A 1159 3.72 12.72 37.99
CA ILE A 1159 2.34 13.22 38.04
C ILE A 1159 2.36 14.73 37.76
N ALA A 1160 2.29 15.10 36.49
CA ALA A 1160 1.92 16.45 36.08
C ALA A 1160 0.69 16.36 35.15
N ASP A 1161 -0.38 17.04 35.56
CA ASP A 1161 -1.67 17.25 34.88
C ASP A 1161 -2.71 16.10 34.86
N VAL A 1162 -3.54 16.10 35.91
CA VAL A 1162 -4.72 15.26 36.13
C VAL A 1162 -5.96 15.72 35.30
N ALA A 1163 -5.79 16.39 34.16
CA ALA A 1163 -6.91 17.09 33.50
C ALA A 1163 -7.36 16.57 32.12
N ASN A 1164 -6.60 15.70 31.44
CA ASN A 1164 -6.87 15.40 30.01
C ASN A 1164 -6.87 13.90 29.65
N ILE A 1165 -7.47 13.03 30.46
CA ILE A 1165 -7.61 11.61 30.08
C ILE A 1165 -9.08 11.21 30.18
N LEU A 1166 -9.71 10.92 29.04
CA LEU A 1166 -11.12 10.53 28.94
C LEU A 1166 -11.27 9.15 28.26
N THR A 1167 -11.89 8.23 29.01
CA THR A 1167 -12.75 7.07 28.61
C THR A 1167 -12.11 5.98 27.73
N THR A 1168 -11.99 4.70 28.11
CA THR A 1168 -12.99 3.82 28.77
C THR A 1168 -12.35 2.55 29.37
N VAL A 1169 -12.64 2.22 30.63
CA VAL A 1169 -12.89 0.83 31.07
C VAL A 1169 -14.38 0.73 31.37
N GLN A 1170 -15.19 0.42 30.36
CA GLN A 1170 -16.65 0.48 30.45
C GLN A 1170 -17.27 -0.84 30.94
N THR A 1171 -16.79 -1.41 32.03
CA THR A 1171 -17.52 -2.46 32.77
C THR A 1171 -17.18 -2.39 34.24
N ASN A 1172 -18.18 -2.25 35.12
CA ASN A 1172 -18.06 -2.47 36.57
C ASN A 1172 -17.48 -3.87 36.85
N VAL A 1173 -16.16 -3.99 36.97
CA VAL A 1173 -15.51 -5.20 37.47
C VAL A 1173 -15.63 -5.20 38.99
N SER A 1174 -16.79 -5.60 39.50
CA SER A 1174 -17.05 -5.74 40.94
C SER A 1174 -16.74 -7.15 41.48
N THR A 1175 -16.36 -8.07 40.60
CA THR A 1175 -15.99 -9.45 40.93
C THR A 1175 -14.55 -9.67 40.46
N ASN A 1176 -13.66 -10.01 41.39
CA ASN A 1176 -12.20 -10.17 41.25
C ASN A 1176 -11.33 -8.90 41.30
N VAL A 1177 -11.75 -7.86 42.02
CA VAL A 1177 -10.85 -6.75 42.41
C VAL A 1177 -10.09 -7.14 43.68
N LEU A 1178 -8.76 -7.18 43.58
CA LEU A 1178 -7.88 -7.47 44.70
C LEU A 1178 -7.41 -6.14 45.31
N PRO A 1179 -7.77 -5.81 46.55
CA PRO A 1179 -7.32 -4.58 47.17
C PRO A 1179 -5.80 -4.64 47.42
N GLY A 1180 -5.06 -3.71 46.81
CA GLY A 1180 -3.68 -3.43 47.19
C GLY A 1180 -3.62 -2.58 48.45
N ASN A 1181 -2.46 -2.55 49.12
CA ASN A 1181 -2.22 -1.64 50.26
C ASN A 1181 -2.02 -0.17 49.83
N ASN A 1182 -2.04 0.11 48.52
CA ASN A 1182 -1.93 1.44 47.94
C ASN A 1182 -3.31 1.83 47.38
N PRO A 1183 -3.93 2.94 47.82
CA PRO A 1183 -5.31 3.25 47.45
C PRO A 1183 -5.52 3.37 45.94
N SER A 1184 -4.49 3.74 45.19
CA SER A 1184 -4.55 4.03 43.75
C SER A 1184 -4.09 2.90 42.83
N LEU A 1185 -3.84 1.67 43.32
CA LEU A 1185 -3.39 0.57 42.47
C LEU A 1185 -4.07 -0.75 42.88
N PHE A 1186 -4.76 -1.38 41.94
CA PHE A 1186 -5.42 -2.68 42.15
C PHE A 1186 -5.23 -3.61 40.96
N ALA A 1187 -5.50 -4.91 41.17
CA ALA A 1187 -5.46 -5.91 40.11
C ALA A 1187 -6.85 -6.46 39.79
N PHE A 1188 -7.10 -6.73 38.51
CA PHE A 1188 -8.28 -7.41 38.01
C PHE A 1188 -7.91 -8.73 37.33
N ASP A 1189 -8.43 -9.85 37.83
CA ASP A 1189 -8.22 -11.18 37.25
C ASP A 1189 -9.50 -11.65 36.53
N ASN A 1190 -9.40 -11.91 35.23
CA ASN A 1190 -10.53 -12.37 34.42
C ASN A 1190 -10.65 -13.90 34.31
N GLY A 1191 -9.82 -14.65 35.04
CA GLY A 1191 -9.76 -16.11 35.03
C GLY A 1191 -8.84 -16.71 33.97
N GLN A 1192 -8.20 -15.89 33.13
CA GLN A 1192 -7.13 -16.28 32.21
C GLN A 1192 -5.88 -15.41 32.33
N ASN A 1193 -6.05 -14.11 32.61
CA ASN A 1193 -4.98 -13.13 32.75
C ASN A 1193 -5.27 -12.19 33.93
N THR A 1194 -4.22 -11.61 34.49
CA THR A 1194 -4.32 -10.56 35.53
C THR A 1194 -3.93 -9.21 34.94
N TYR A 1195 -4.72 -8.18 35.18
CA TYR A 1195 -4.48 -6.80 34.75
C TYR A 1195 -4.12 -5.94 35.95
N LEU A 1196 -3.03 -5.17 35.87
CA LEU A 1196 -2.68 -4.16 36.86
C LEU A 1196 -3.32 -2.83 36.48
N ILE A 1197 -3.99 -2.16 37.41
CA ILE A 1197 -4.82 -0.99 37.14
C ILE A 1197 -4.51 0.10 38.14
N TYR A 1198 -4.07 1.26 37.65
CA TYR A 1198 -3.95 2.48 38.43
C TYR A 1198 -5.29 3.22 38.45
N ASP A 1199 -5.75 3.61 39.63
CA ASP A 1199 -6.95 4.43 39.83
C ASP A 1199 -6.58 5.73 40.51
N ALA A 1200 -6.72 6.83 39.77
CA ALA A 1200 -6.29 8.14 40.21
C ALA A 1200 -7.06 8.67 41.43
N ASN A 1201 -8.29 8.20 41.70
CA ASN A 1201 -9.08 8.65 42.84
C ASN A 1201 -8.89 7.78 44.10
N GLY A 1202 -8.32 6.58 43.90
CA GLY A 1202 -7.97 5.62 44.92
C GLY A 1202 -9.14 4.88 45.57
N ASP A 1203 -10.28 4.78 44.89
CA ASP A 1203 -11.47 4.06 45.34
C ASP A 1203 -11.49 2.58 44.91
N ASN A 1204 -10.53 2.18 44.08
CA ASN A 1204 -10.35 0.83 43.55
C ASN A 1204 -11.59 0.31 42.80
N THR A 1205 -12.30 1.21 42.13
CA THR A 1205 -13.38 0.86 41.20
C THR A 1205 -12.97 1.22 39.78
N SER A 1206 -13.33 0.39 38.80
CA SER A 1206 -13.06 0.68 37.39
C SER A 1206 -13.93 1.86 36.93
N GLY A 1207 -13.32 3.04 36.84
CA GLY A 1207 -13.94 4.31 36.45
C GLY A 1207 -13.22 4.98 35.28
N ASN A 1208 -13.63 6.21 34.97
CA ASN A 1208 -12.99 7.01 33.89
C ASN A 1208 -11.59 7.51 34.27
N ASP A 1209 -11.25 7.38 35.55
CA ASP A 1209 -10.03 7.71 36.25
C ASP A 1209 -9.12 6.51 36.48
N SER A 1210 -9.53 5.32 36.01
CA SER A 1210 -8.72 4.11 36.06
C SER A 1210 -8.03 3.85 34.72
N GLN A 1211 -6.75 3.44 34.79
CA GLN A 1211 -5.90 3.09 33.65
C GLN A 1211 -5.28 1.72 33.87
N ILE A 1212 -5.31 0.87 32.86
CA ILE A 1212 -4.60 -0.42 32.89
C ILE A 1212 -3.12 -0.11 32.64
N LEU A 1213 -2.25 -0.55 33.54
CA LEU A 1213 -0.80 -0.38 33.43
C LEU A 1213 -0.13 -1.56 32.73
N ALA A 1214 -0.60 -2.78 32.99
CA ALA A 1214 0.00 -3.99 32.42
C ALA A 1214 -1.01 -5.14 32.32
N LYS A 1215 -0.77 -6.06 31.39
CA LYS A 1215 -1.45 -7.35 31.29
C LYS A 1215 -0.44 -8.48 31.54
N LEU A 1216 -0.69 -9.24 32.59
CA LEU A 1216 0.07 -10.44 32.95
C LEU A 1216 -0.63 -11.66 32.32
N GLU A 1217 -0.06 -12.16 31.21
CA GLU A 1217 -0.68 -13.26 30.46
C GLU A 1217 -0.51 -14.60 31.19
N GLY A 1218 -1.59 -15.38 31.30
CA GLY A 1218 -1.58 -16.71 31.96
C GLY A 1218 -1.53 -16.69 33.49
N VAL A 1219 -1.37 -15.52 34.12
CA VAL A 1219 -1.37 -15.36 35.58
C VAL A 1219 -2.80 -15.27 36.09
N THR A 1220 -3.21 -16.23 36.93
CA THR A 1220 -4.55 -16.30 37.54
C THR A 1220 -4.47 -16.71 39.02
N GLY A 1221 -5.45 -16.32 39.82
CA GLY A 1221 -5.54 -16.70 41.24
C GLY A 1221 -4.70 -15.83 42.18
N VAL A 1222 -4.32 -14.62 41.76
CA VAL A 1222 -3.73 -13.61 42.67
C VAL A 1222 -4.75 -13.32 43.77
N THR A 1223 -4.34 -13.32 45.04
CA THR A 1223 -5.28 -13.16 46.18
C THR A 1223 -5.01 -11.92 47.03
N THR A 1224 -3.80 -11.36 46.96
CA THR A 1224 -3.39 -10.11 47.62
C THR A 1224 -2.18 -9.52 46.90
N LEU A 1225 -2.11 -8.20 46.76
CA LEU A 1225 -0.87 -7.47 46.41
C LEU A 1225 -0.23 -6.97 47.71
N ASN A 1226 0.92 -7.50 48.12
CA ASN A 1226 1.57 -7.08 49.36
C ASN A 1226 2.49 -5.85 49.12
N SER A 1227 2.91 -5.16 50.19
CA SER A 1227 3.78 -3.97 50.10
C SER A 1227 5.24 -4.28 49.77
N ASP A 1228 5.62 -5.56 49.84
CA ASP A 1228 6.97 -6.08 49.60
C ASP A 1228 7.13 -6.65 48.18
N ASP A 1229 6.01 -6.92 47.47
CA ASP A 1229 5.91 -7.36 46.07
C ASP A 1229 6.06 -6.19 45.08
N ILE A 1230 6.05 -4.95 45.59
CA ILE A 1230 6.24 -3.70 44.84
C ILE A 1230 7.22 -2.85 45.65
N ILE A 1231 8.52 -3.07 45.47
CA ILE A 1231 9.60 -2.22 45.99
C ILE A 1231 10.57 -2.05 44.79
N LEU A 1232 10.82 -0.88 44.22
CA LEU A 1232 11.17 0.42 44.79
C LEU A 1232 10.37 1.57 44.14
N PHE A 1233 9.98 2.52 44.98
CA PHE A 1233 9.72 3.91 44.63
C PHE A 1233 10.95 4.76 44.86
#